data_AF-A0A959BD18-F1
#
_entry.id   AF-A0A959BD18-F1
#
_cell.length_a   1.000
_cell.length_b   1.000
_cell.length_c   1.000
_cell.angle_alpha   90.00
_cell.angle_beta   90.00
_cell.angle_gamma   90.00
#
_symmetry.space_group_name_H-M   'P 1'
#
loop_
_entity.id
_entity.type
_entity.pdbx_description
1 polymer ?
#
loop_
_entity_poly.entity_id
_entity_poly.type
_entity_poly.pdbx_seq_one_letter_code
_entity_poly.pdbx_strand_id
1 'polypeptide(L)'
;MKRLFIGLIGSLFFLVAARAQYPGNGIAPTRTPLSQVEQIVLDPLDNEALLQAELQSRAPGRAPHYAKPVGVDITPQTHGHWEELQDGVEVWRLRINSSGARSLNFGFLEYYMPPGGRLLVYEPGQSQVLGPFTPADNETHYQLWTPILAGDEAILEVQLPARQRKALRLRLATVNHDFLGFLEVLSGACNLDVICSASDNWPIVEPYRNAIQSVAVYGLGGGAFCTGFLINTTRNDCTPYFMTANHCEINASNAPSVVVYWNYQNNYCRQPGSTASGGPGNGQLNNFNTGAIYRAGYAPTDFTLIELDDPLANTSQAFFAGWTREAGPPQDTLACVHHPDGSEKRISFSFSDAYPGAWGNGSANVPGGNHLIVPYWNVGATESGSSGAPLFDRQRRVVGQLRGGAASCSNSQYDAFGWFRYSWTGGGTPGTRLKDWLDPGSTNLLFLDGRWLSNCNASISVADSSQEACIPGTAQYTVTVGEDFSGLATLNTYGLPAGISASFSPNPVSPGSTASLNLNIYNTSLSSGIYSFTIRAQDTYSSTEANGFLTLLDQTPPAPTLTAPASGTTGQTLAPVFHWSAHPLAASYDLQVSTDSGFINLICSAPGLPSPDYQGVILEPASTYYFRARGRNTCGAGPWSAPHAFTTAITFCQSAPYDGPPIPISPQGSSYTTSSIKIDGVGTVAGVVIRNIDIGHSYVGDLSAFLRSPSGSVVHLFNRPGVPGSFFGCSGSGLMLGFADDALHTQEELEATCNTYPAISGMFQPIDALSSLIGEPAEGDWKLTVIDHFDQDGGQINGWELELCTTPPEVAQLFPMQDEHLACIEAPYSMRIYVGSGFPGPVNLQVIGAPSGSGSSFNNNPAIPGSFVTLTIDGLSQSGYYPLIITGTSGPYFHFIQQGLEVSSLAPPPALLSPDDESPVFEDYPTFTWTPVAEADTFILQIATDPAFQAIVKTARVATPYYTLDSPLSGNVYFWRVMSANACGINESGKAFIFSLEGTTVGAQAPSAGQEWRVFPNPADGWLHIQWAGAGAAEKTTVELFSIAGKVVRREAFVNNLELSVEGLPAGVYVVVLRNRQGVVVRRVVVG
;
A
#
# COMPACT_ATOMS: atom_id res chain seq x y z
N MET A 1 9.08 -55.82 24.73
CA MET A 1 10.55 -55.99 24.76
C MET A 1 11.22 -54.88 23.97
N LYS A 2 11.97 -54.02 24.66
CA LYS A 2 13.18 -53.25 24.25
C LYS A 2 13.19 -52.35 22.98
N ARG A 3 13.23 -51.03 23.28
CA ARG A 3 14.21 -49.98 22.88
C ARG A 3 14.06 -49.19 21.55
N LEU A 4 13.54 -47.96 21.71
CA LEU A 4 13.96 -46.62 21.21
C LEU A 4 15.07 -46.50 20.11
N PHE A 5 14.83 -45.72 19.04
CA PHE A 5 15.21 -44.29 18.86
C PHE A 5 14.83 -43.74 17.44
N ILE A 6 13.94 -42.72 17.42
CA ILE A 6 13.91 -41.46 16.62
C ILE A 6 14.04 -41.44 15.08
N GLY A 7 13.08 -40.78 14.40
CA GLY A 7 13.41 -39.63 13.51
C GLY A 7 12.68 -39.43 12.18
N LEU A 8 11.64 -38.57 12.21
CA LEU A 8 11.12 -37.66 11.17
C LEU A 8 10.43 -38.19 9.89
N ILE A 9 9.09 -38.06 9.89
CA ILE A 9 8.25 -37.81 8.70
C ILE A 9 7.68 -36.40 8.88
N GLY A 10 7.93 -35.50 7.93
CA GLY A 10 7.46 -34.12 7.99
C GLY A 10 6.92 -33.62 6.64
N SER A 11 5.70 -33.08 6.72
CA SER A 11 5.20 -31.88 6.02
C SER A 11 4.71 -32.01 4.56
N LEU A 12 3.39 -32.00 4.37
CA LEU A 12 2.73 -31.39 3.20
C LEU A 12 2.29 -29.97 3.61
N PHE A 13 2.91 -28.95 3.04
CA PHE A 13 2.65 -27.53 3.26
C PHE A 13 1.62 -26.99 2.25
N PHE A 14 0.76 -26.07 2.71
CA PHE A 14 0.06 -25.10 1.86
C PHE A 14 1.09 -24.33 1.01
N LEU A 15 0.89 -24.33 -0.31
CA LEU A 15 1.61 -23.47 -1.26
C LEU A 15 1.13 -22.02 -1.10
N VAL A 16 1.68 -21.32 -0.11
CA VAL A 16 2.02 -19.92 -0.33
C VAL A 16 3.17 -19.95 -1.33
N ALA A 17 2.99 -19.34 -2.51
CA ALA A 17 4.12 -19.08 -3.39
C ALA A 17 5.03 -18.08 -2.68
N ALA A 18 5.92 -18.60 -1.83
CA ALA A 18 7.10 -17.88 -1.39
C ALA A 18 7.83 -17.50 -2.69
N ARG A 19 7.76 -16.22 -3.07
CA ARG A 19 8.74 -15.69 -4.01
C ARG A 19 10.09 -16.06 -3.39
N ALA A 20 10.88 -16.86 -4.09
CA ALA A 20 12.25 -17.12 -3.68
C ALA A 20 12.88 -15.75 -3.44
N GLN A 21 13.18 -15.46 -2.18
CA GLN A 21 13.85 -14.23 -1.83
C GLN A 21 15.27 -14.40 -2.35
N TYR A 22 15.51 -13.88 -3.56
CA TYR A 22 16.85 -13.82 -4.10
C TYR A 22 17.73 -13.17 -3.03
N PRO A 23 18.98 -13.64 -2.84
CA PRO A 23 19.96 -12.85 -2.11
C PRO A 23 19.94 -11.41 -2.66
N GLY A 24 20.24 -10.41 -1.82
CA GLY A 24 20.10 -8.99 -2.19
C GLY A 24 20.84 -8.58 -3.48
N ASN A 25 21.70 -9.45 -4.04
CA ASN A 25 22.41 -9.32 -5.30
C ASN A 25 21.72 -9.95 -6.53
N GLY A 26 20.53 -10.56 -6.37
CA GLY A 26 19.71 -11.09 -7.48
C GLY A 26 20.12 -12.47 -8.04
N ILE A 27 21.21 -13.07 -7.54
CA ILE A 27 21.74 -14.37 -8.01
C ILE A 27 20.82 -15.51 -7.59
N ALA A 28 20.56 -16.47 -8.46
CA ALA A 28 19.65 -17.57 -8.16
C ALA A 28 20.23 -18.55 -7.10
N PRO A 29 19.41 -19.00 -6.12
CA PRO A 29 19.84 -20.01 -5.14
C PRO A 29 19.81 -21.42 -5.75
N THR A 30 20.76 -21.70 -6.64
CA THR A 30 20.88 -22.99 -7.34
C THR A 30 21.46 -24.08 -6.45
N ARG A 31 21.05 -25.34 -6.67
CA ARG A 31 21.57 -26.54 -6.00
C ARG A 31 22.95 -26.94 -6.53
N THR A 32 23.23 -26.69 -7.80
CA THR A 32 24.52 -27.05 -8.40
C THR A 32 25.59 -26.05 -7.94
N PRO A 33 26.66 -26.49 -7.26
CA PRO A 33 27.74 -25.58 -6.85
C PRO A 33 28.52 -25.08 -8.08
N LEU A 34 29.11 -23.88 -8.01
CA LEU A 34 29.91 -23.31 -9.10
C LEU A 34 31.05 -24.23 -9.59
N SER A 35 31.60 -25.06 -8.71
CA SER A 35 32.64 -26.05 -9.07
C SER A 35 32.16 -27.14 -10.04
N GLN A 36 30.83 -27.33 -10.17
CA GLN A 36 30.22 -28.28 -11.10
C GLN A 36 29.62 -27.59 -12.35
N VAL A 37 29.58 -26.26 -12.38
CA VAL A 37 29.20 -25.49 -13.57
C VAL A 37 30.34 -25.54 -14.58
N GLU A 38 30.01 -25.76 -15.85
CA GLU A 38 30.98 -25.78 -16.96
C GLU A 38 31.84 -24.51 -16.96
N GLN A 39 33.15 -24.69 -17.14
CA GLN A 39 34.12 -23.61 -17.23
C GLN A 39 34.83 -23.63 -18.58
N ILE A 40 34.74 -22.51 -19.30
CA ILE A 40 35.52 -22.24 -20.50
C ILE A 40 36.79 -21.51 -20.08
N VAL A 41 37.95 -22.10 -20.35
CA VAL A 41 39.26 -21.50 -20.12
C VAL A 41 39.81 -21.04 -21.46
N LEU A 42 40.06 -19.74 -21.60
CA LEU A 42 40.63 -19.15 -22.82
C LEU A 42 42.14 -19.38 -22.88
N ASP A 43 42.69 -19.35 -24.10
CA ASP A 43 44.14 -19.44 -24.31
C ASP A 43 44.85 -18.31 -23.53
N PRO A 44 45.94 -18.61 -22.81
CA PRO A 44 46.70 -17.60 -22.08
C PRO A 44 47.22 -16.50 -23.01
N LEU A 45 47.13 -15.26 -22.54
CA LEU A 45 47.69 -14.09 -23.20
C LEU A 45 48.90 -13.55 -22.42
N ASP A 46 49.88 -13.01 -23.15
CA ASP A 46 51.06 -12.38 -22.56
C ASP A 46 50.78 -10.88 -22.39
N ASN A 47 50.42 -10.50 -21.16
CA ASN A 47 50.07 -9.12 -20.84
C ASN A 47 51.23 -8.14 -21.00
N GLU A 48 52.46 -8.57 -20.74
CA GLU A 48 53.63 -7.70 -20.91
C GLU A 48 53.86 -7.43 -22.39
N ALA A 49 53.79 -8.47 -23.24
CA ALA A 49 53.93 -8.29 -24.68
C ALA A 49 52.82 -7.40 -25.27
N LEU A 50 51.58 -7.55 -24.81
CA LEU A 50 50.45 -6.70 -25.23
C LEU A 50 50.61 -5.26 -24.76
N LEU A 51 51.03 -5.04 -23.51
CA LEU A 51 51.30 -3.71 -22.97
C LEU A 51 52.42 -3.00 -23.74
N GLN A 52 53.54 -3.68 -24.02
CA GLN A 52 54.63 -3.11 -24.79
C GLN A 52 54.20 -2.76 -26.23
N ALA A 53 53.40 -3.63 -26.87
CA ALA A 53 52.86 -3.36 -28.20
C ALA A 53 51.93 -2.13 -28.19
N GLU A 54 51.06 -2.02 -27.19
CA GLU A 54 50.18 -0.86 -27.05
C GLU A 54 50.98 0.42 -26.83
N LEU A 55 51.95 0.43 -25.90
CA LEU A 55 52.80 1.60 -25.62
C LEU A 55 53.59 2.06 -26.85
N GLN A 56 54.08 1.12 -27.68
CA GLN A 56 54.77 1.46 -28.94
C GLN A 56 53.83 2.06 -30.00
N SER A 57 52.54 1.75 -29.92
CA SER A 57 51.53 2.21 -30.88
C SER A 57 50.78 3.48 -30.45
N ARG A 58 50.99 3.97 -29.22
CA ARG A 58 50.42 5.24 -28.75
C ARG A 58 50.93 6.40 -29.60
N ALA A 59 50.00 7.17 -30.17
CA ALA A 59 50.29 8.34 -30.97
C ALA A 59 49.13 9.35 -30.86
N PRO A 60 49.38 10.67 -31.05
CA PRO A 60 48.31 11.66 -31.08
C PRO A 60 47.24 11.31 -32.13
N GLY A 61 45.97 11.33 -31.74
CA GLY A 61 44.86 11.00 -32.62
C GLY A 61 44.60 9.50 -32.82
N ARG A 62 45.07 8.63 -31.92
CA ARG A 62 44.66 7.21 -31.84
C ARG A 62 44.09 6.92 -30.46
N ALA A 63 42.98 6.20 -30.38
CA ALA A 63 42.42 5.75 -29.11
C ALA A 63 43.33 4.69 -28.44
N PRO A 64 43.65 4.86 -27.14
CA PRO A 64 44.39 3.85 -26.38
C PRO A 64 43.56 2.58 -26.16
N HIS A 65 44.24 1.44 -26.11
CA HIS A 65 43.61 0.14 -25.83
C HIS A 65 44.07 -0.42 -24.48
N TYR A 66 43.12 -0.94 -23.70
CA TYR A 66 43.38 -1.58 -22.40
C TYR A 66 43.17 -3.10 -22.43
N ALA A 67 42.32 -3.60 -23.34
CA ALA A 67 42.00 -5.02 -23.44
C ALA A 67 42.17 -5.55 -24.86
N LYS A 68 42.45 -6.85 -24.94
CA LYS A 68 42.48 -7.61 -26.19
C LYS A 68 41.18 -8.42 -26.32
N PRO A 69 40.37 -8.19 -27.36
CA PRO A 69 39.22 -9.02 -27.64
C PRO A 69 39.63 -10.45 -28.03
N VAL A 70 39.04 -11.44 -27.38
CA VAL A 70 39.16 -12.86 -27.71
C VAL A 70 37.83 -13.33 -28.27
N GLY A 71 37.84 -13.74 -29.55
CA GLY A 71 36.65 -14.24 -30.23
C GLY A 71 36.21 -15.60 -29.67
N VAL A 72 34.93 -15.73 -29.37
CA VAL A 72 34.29 -16.97 -28.91
C VAL A 72 32.95 -17.15 -29.65
N ASP A 73 32.37 -18.35 -29.61
CA ASP A 73 31.01 -18.58 -30.10
C ASP A 73 30.26 -19.44 -29.09
N ILE A 74 29.64 -18.76 -28.12
CA ILE A 74 29.05 -19.40 -26.94
C ILE A 74 27.57 -19.07 -26.89
N THR A 75 26.74 -20.12 -26.86
CA THR A 75 25.29 -20.02 -26.68
C THR A 75 24.82 -20.92 -25.54
N PRO A 76 23.69 -20.62 -24.87
CA PRO A 76 23.09 -21.52 -23.90
C PRO A 76 22.63 -22.88 -24.44
N GLN A 77 22.61 -23.06 -25.76
CA GLN A 77 22.29 -24.32 -26.43
C GLN A 77 23.51 -25.23 -26.55
N THR A 78 24.72 -24.67 -26.62
CA THR A 78 25.96 -25.42 -26.86
C THR A 78 26.86 -25.52 -25.63
N HIS A 79 26.74 -24.58 -24.69
CA HIS A 79 27.59 -24.50 -23.49
C HIS A 79 26.75 -24.18 -22.24
N GLY A 80 27.37 -24.37 -21.09
CA GLY A 80 26.84 -24.02 -19.77
C GLY A 80 25.89 -25.06 -19.22
N HIS A 81 25.41 -24.80 -18.01
CA HIS A 81 24.60 -25.72 -17.24
C HIS A 81 23.22 -25.12 -16.97
N TRP A 82 22.16 -25.83 -17.38
CA TRP A 82 20.78 -25.50 -17.07
C TRP A 82 20.30 -26.26 -15.83
N GLU A 83 19.67 -25.56 -14.90
CA GLU A 83 19.03 -26.10 -13.70
C GLU A 83 17.61 -25.54 -13.56
N GLU A 84 16.64 -26.38 -13.23
CA GLU A 84 15.26 -25.97 -12.94
C GLU A 84 15.06 -25.79 -11.42
N LEU A 85 14.51 -24.64 -11.02
CA LEU A 85 14.17 -24.32 -9.63
C LEU A 85 12.72 -24.72 -9.32
N GLN A 86 12.39 -24.83 -8.02
CA GLN A 86 11.07 -25.31 -7.54
C GLN A 86 9.87 -24.42 -7.95
N ASP A 87 10.12 -23.21 -8.42
CA ASP A 87 9.12 -22.21 -8.81
C ASP A 87 8.87 -22.12 -10.32
N GLY A 88 9.44 -23.03 -11.12
CA GLY A 88 9.30 -23.04 -12.58
C GLY A 88 10.20 -22.04 -13.31
N VAL A 89 11.20 -21.48 -12.62
CA VAL A 89 12.31 -20.72 -13.20
C VAL A 89 13.42 -21.69 -13.62
N GLU A 90 13.91 -21.54 -14.84
CA GLU A 90 15.13 -22.17 -15.31
C GLU A 90 16.31 -21.20 -15.20
N VAL A 91 17.43 -21.71 -14.71
CA VAL A 91 18.69 -20.98 -14.52
C VAL A 91 19.77 -21.61 -15.37
N TRP A 92 20.37 -20.84 -16.26
CA TRP A 92 21.57 -21.22 -17.01
C TRP A 92 22.78 -20.54 -16.43
N ARG A 93 23.87 -21.27 -16.19
CA ARG A 93 25.15 -20.70 -15.77
C ARG A 93 26.32 -21.18 -16.61
N LEU A 94 27.29 -20.30 -16.82
CA LEU A 94 28.57 -20.60 -17.45
C LEU A 94 29.69 -19.84 -16.76
N ARG A 95 30.81 -20.53 -16.50
CA ARG A 95 32.04 -19.90 -16.00
C ARG A 95 32.98 -19.63 -17.17
N ILE A 96 33.59 -18.45 -17.19
CA ILE A 96 34.59 -18.06 -18.19
C ILE A 96 35.84 -17.62 -17.44
N ASN A 97 36.99 -18.21 -17.75
CA ASN A 97 38.28 -17.80 -17.22
C ASN A 97 39.22 -17.37 -18.36
N SER A 98 39.87 -16.23 -18.19
CA SER A 98 40.92 -15.74 -19.06
C SER A 98 42.15 -15.44 -18.21
N SER A 99 42.91 -16.49 -17.88
CA SER A 99 43.98 -16.45 -16.88
C SER A 99 44.89 -15.23 -17.02
N GLY A 100 45.04 -14.47 -15.95
CA GLY A 100 45.91 -13.29 -15.90
C GLY A 100 45.26 -11.97 -16.34
N ALA A 101 44.01 -11.98 -16.82
CA ALA A 101 43.28 -10.74 -17.09
C ALA A 101 43.14 -9.90 -15.82
N ARG A 102 43.30 -8.59 -15.94
CA ARG A 102 43.08 -7.65 -14.82
C ARG A 102 41.59 -7.39 -14.58
N SER A 103 40.83 -7.43 -15.65
CA SER A 103 39.39 -7.32 -15.69
C SER A 103 38.84 -7.96 -16.97
N LEU A 104 37.54 -8.23 -16.99
CA LEU A 104 36.81 -8.80 -18.11
C LEU A 104 35.60 -7.94 -18.47
N ASN A 105 35.27 -7.91 -19.75
CA ASN A 105 33.94 -7.49 -20.21
C ASN A 105 33.55 -8.32 -21.44
N PHE A 106 32.26 -8.33 -21.77
CA PHE A 106 31.66 -9.29 -22.68
C PHE A 106 30.88 -8.59 -23.79
N GLY A 107 31.09 -9.06 -25.03
CA GLY A 107 30.32 -8.60 -26.19
C GLY A 107 29.41 -9.71 -26.71
N PHE A 108 28.10 -9.50 -26.56
CA PHE A 108 27.06 -10.34 -27.14
C PHE A 108 26.66 -9.75 -28.49
N LEU A 109 26.76 -10.53 -29.55
CA LEU A 109 26.31 -10.13 -30.90
C LEU A 109 24.90 -10.66 -31.24
N GLU A 110 24.30 -11.37 -30.29
CA GLU A 110 22.88 -11.69 -30.29
C GLU A 110 22.41 -11.65 -28.83
N TYR A 111 21.58 -10.68 -28.49
CA TYR A 111 20.93 -10.53 -27.21
C TYR A 111 19.43 -10.27 -27.43
N TYR A 112 18.61 -11.21 -26.99
CA TYR A 112 17.17 -11.07 -26.85
C TYR A 112 16.73 -11.85 -25.62
N MET A 113 16.37 -11.11 -24.58
CA MET A 113 15.87 -11.62 -23.32
C MET A 113 14.33 -11.67 -23.33
N PRO A 114 13.70 -12.85 -23.17
CA PRO A 114 12.24 -12.96 -23.21
C PRO A 114 11.57 -12.43 -21.93
N PRO A 115 10.26 -12.13 -21.94
CA PRO A 115 9.54 -11.61 -20.77
C PRO A 115 9.75 -12.44 -19.50
N GLY A 116 10.15 -11.77 -18.42
CA GLY A 116 10.49 -12.38 -17.13
C GLY A 116 11.90 -12.97 -17.05
N GLY A 117 12.68 -12.89 -18.12
CA GLY A 117 14.08 -13.28 -18.15
C GLY A 117 15.03 -12.19 -17.67
N ARG A 118 16.21 -12.59 -17.19
CA ARG A 118 17.32 -11.67 -16.88
C ARG A 118 18.69 -12.35 -17.04
N LEU A 119 19.71 -11.57 -17.35
CA LEU A 119 21.13 -11.94 -17.37
C LEU A 119 21.88 -11.19 -16.26
N LEU A 120 22.67 -11.91 -15.49
CA LEU A 120 23.64 -11.39 -14.52
C LEU A 120 25.05 -11.81 -14.93
N VAL A 121 26.02 -10.93 -14.68
CA VAL A 121 27.44 -11.21 -14.89
C VAL A 121 28.19 -10.88 -13.61
N TYR A 122 28.86 -11.84 -12.98
CA TYR A 122 29.48 -11.63 -11.68
C TYR A 122 30.78 -12.40 -11.51
N GLU A 123 31.63 -11.92 -10.62
CA GLU A 123 32.88 -12.61 -10.27
C GLU A 123 32.62 -13.72 -9.22
N PRO A 124 33.42 -14.79 -9.13
CA PRO A 124 33.14 -15.96 -8.27
C PRO A 124 32.83 -15.68 -6.78
N GLY A 125 33.42 -14.63 -6.20
CA GLY A 125 33.19 -14.13 -4.85
C GLY A 125 31.94 -13.26 -4.68
N GLN A 126 31.24 -12.93 -5.77
CA GLN A 126 29.98 -12.16 -5.82
C GLN A 126 30.06 -10.74 -5.22
N SER A 127 31.26 -10.20 -5.05
CA SER A 127 31.49 -8.82 -4.60
C SER A 127 31.16 -7.79 -5.68
N GLN A 128 31.25 -8.18 -6.95
CA GLN A 128 30.78 -7.40 -8.09
C GLN A 128 29.76 -8.21 -8.91
N VAL A 129 28.57 -7.63 -9.09
CA VAL A 129 27.48 -8.20 -9.90
C VAL A 129 26.98 -7.13 -10.87
N LEU A 130 27.01 -7.43 -12.15
CA LEU A 130 26.53 -6.58 -13.24
C LEU A 130 25.15 -7.06 -13.71
N GLY A 131 24.32 -6.10 -14.12
CA GLY A 131 22.91 -6.33 -14.44
C GLY A 131 21.99 -6.13 -13.23
N PRO A 132 20.76 -6.68 -13.25
CA PRO A 132 20.25 -7.57 -14.28
C PRO A 132 20.04 -6.86 -15.61
N PHE A 133 20.51 -7.46 -16.70
CA PHE A 133 20.08 -7.12 -18.05
C PHE A 133 18.79 -7.89 -18.33
N THR A 134 17.77 -7.21 -18.82
CA THR A 134 16.37 -7.65 -18.87
C THR A 134 15.82 -7.52 -20.29
N PRO A 135 14.51 -7.77 -20.53
CA PRO A 135 13.90 -7.45 -21.81
C PRO A 135 13.87 -5.96 -22.15
N ALA A 136 14.12 -5.07 -21.18
CA ALA A 136 14.26 -3.63 -21.43
C ALA A 136 15.50 -3.33 -22.27
N ASP A 137 16.56 -4.13 -22.13
CA ASP A 137 17.85 -4.02 -22.84
C ASP A 137 17.81 -4.71 -24.23
N ASN A 138 16.62 -5.07 -24.73
CA ASN A 138 16.45 -5.70 -26.03
C ASN A 138 16.49 -4.66 -27.14
N GLU A 139 17.70 -4.39 -27.65
CA GLU A 139 17.88 -3.39 -28.68
C GLU A 139 17.68 -3.89 -30.11
N THR A 140 17.35 -2.95 -31.02
CA THR A 140 17.09 -3.26 -32.44
C THR A 140 18.31 -3.82 -33.18
N HIS A 141 19.53 -3.54 -32.68
CA HIS A 141 20.77 -4.11 -33.20
C HIS A 141 21.11 -5.48 -32.59
N TYR A 142 20.36 -5.97 -31.61
CA TYR A 142 20.54 -7.26 -30.94
C TYR A 142 21.91 -7.48 -30.30
N GLN A 143 22.59 -6.42 -29.87
CA GLN A 143 23.89 -6.55 -29.20
C GLN A 143 23.77 -6.10 -27.76
N LEU A 144 24.61 -6.64 -26.89
CA LEU A 144 24.76 -6.18 -25.51
C LEU A 144 26.25 -6.20 -25.18
N TRP A 145 26.76 -5.12 -24.61
CA TRP A 145 28.16 -5.01 -24.20
C TRP A 145 28.24 -4.70 -22.72
N THR A 146 28.86 -5.59 -21.95
CA THR A 146 28.82 -5.47 -20.49
C THR A 146 29.82 -4.43 -19.99
N PRO A 147 29.57 -3.86 -18.81
CA PRO A 147 30.59 -3.15 -18.05
C PRO A 147 31.81 -4.02 -17.72
N ILE A 148 32.85 -3.35 -17.26
CA ILE A 148 34.07 -3.97 -16.73
C ILE A 148 33.78 -4.68 -15.40
N LEU A 149 34.15 -5.96 -15.34
CA LEU A 149 34.13 -6.83 -14.17
C LEU A 149 35.58 -7.10 -13.74
N ALA A 150 35.93 -6.85 -12.48
CA ALA A 150 37.28 -7.07 -11.97
C ALA A 150 37.64 -8.57 -11.91
N GLY A 151 38.91 -8.89 -12.15
CA GLY A 151 39.43 -10.26 -12.08
C GLY A 151 39.49 -10.98 -13.43
N ASP A 152 39.91 -12.24 -13.39
CA ASP A 152 40.16 -13.08 -14.57
C ASP A 152 39.14 -14.22 -14.75
N GLU A 153 38.12 -14.28 -13.90
CA GLU A 153 37.01 -15.23 -13.99
C GLU A 153 35.66 -14.53 -13.82
N ALA A 154 34.68 -14.92 -14.64
CA ALA A 154 33.31 -14.44 -14.57
C ALA A 154 32.30 -15.59 -14.67
N ILE A 155 31.14 -15.37 -14.08
CA ILE A 155 29.96 -16.22 -14.22
C ILE A 155 28.90 -15.46 -14.99
N LEU A 156 28.42 -16.05 -16.08
CA LEU A 156 27.23 -15.60 -16.78
C LEU A 156 26.04 -16.41 -16.27
N GLU A 157 25.01 -15.75 -15.77
CA GLU A 157 23.80 -16.39 -15.27
C GLU A 157 22.55 -15.84 -15.94
N VAL A 158 21.80 -16.68 -16.64
CA VAL A 158 20.46 -16.34 -17.15
C VAL A 158 19.41 -16.99 -16.26
N GLN A 159 18.40 -16.23 -15.87
CA GLN A 159 17.24 -16.73 -15.14
C GLN A 159 15.98 -16.37 -15.93
N LEU A 160 15.11 -17.33 -16.22
CA LEU A 160 13.85 -17.08 -16.96
C LEU A 160 12.77 -18.13 -16.67
N PRO A 161 11.48 -17.84 -16.90
CA PRO A 161 10.43 -18.86 -16.80
C PRO A 161 10.67 -19.99 -17.80
N ALA A 162 10.58 -21.26 -17.39
CA ALA A 162 10.88 -22.43 -18.25
C ALA A 162 10.23 -22.35 -19.65
N ARG A 163 8.97 -21.91 -19.71
CA ARG A 163 8.20 -21.73 -20.97
C ARG A 163 8.83 -20.75 -21.97
N GLN A 164 9.66 -19.81 -21.50
CA GLN A 164 10.31 -18.79 -22.31
C GLN A 164 11.69 -19.22 -22.83
N ARG A 165 12.22 -20.39 -22.44
CA ARG A 165 13.57 -20.82 -22.83
C ARG A 165 13.81 -20.84 -24.33
N LYS A 166 12.81 -21.26 -25.12
CA LYS A 166 12.90 -21.29 -26.59
C LYS A 166 12.93 -19.91 -27.23
N ALA A 167 12.48 -18.88 -26.50
CA ALA A 167 12.50 -17.50 -26.97
C ALA A 167 13.82 -16.79 -26.64
N LEU A 168 14.65 -17.31 -25.73
CA LEU A 168 15.98 -16.76 -25.44
C LEU A 168 16.90 -16.86 -26.66
N ARG A 169 17.46 -15.73 -27.08
CA ARG A 169 18.55 -15.68 -28.07
C ARG A 169 19.73 -14.99 -27.42
N LEU A 170 20.78 -15.75 -27.14
CA LEU A 170 21.98 -15.25 -26.46
C LEU A 170 23.21 -15.87 -27.12
N ARG A 171 24.06 -15.03 -27.73
CA ARG A 171 25.32 -15.45 -28.33
C ARG A 171 26.44 -14.53 -27.89
N LEU A 172 27.27 -15.03 -26.98
CA LEU A 172 28.52 -14.38 -26.60
C LEU A 172 29.53 -14.56 -27.74
N ALA A 173 30.07 -13.46 -28.23
CA ALA A 173 30.97 -13.43 -29.37
C ALA A 173 32.39 -12.99 -29.02
N THR A 174 32.55 -12.18 -27.97
CA THR A 174 33.86 -11.68 -27.53
C THR A 174 33.97 -11.67 -26.02
N VAL A 175 35.09 -12.18 -25.51
CA VAL A 175 35.56 -11.98 -24.13
C VAL A 175 36.77 -11.06 -24.19
N ASN A 176 36.71 -9.92 -23.53
CA ASN A 176 37.75 -8.91 -23.63
C ASN A 176 38.70 -9.02 -22.44
N HIS A 177 39.95 -9.39 -22.73
CA HIS A 177 41.01 -9.62 -21.74
C HIS A 177 41.78 -8.33 -21.48
N ASP A 178 41.58 -7.72 -20.31
CA ASP A 178 42.32 -6.52 -19.90
C ASP A 178 43.77 -6.87 -19.56
N PHE A 179 44.69 -6.44 -20.41
CA PHE A 179 46.13 -6.63 -20.23
C PHE A 179 46.81 -5.43 -19.54
N LEU A 180 46.15 -4.27 -19.53
CA LEU A 180 46.69 -3.00 -19.06
C LEU A 180 46.33 -2.74 -17.59
N GLY A 181 45.15 -3.19 -17.15
CA GLY A 181 44.58 -2.92 -15.84
C GLY A 181 43.82 -1.60 -15.82
N PHE A 182 42.68 -1.52 -16.52
CA PHE A 182 41.90 -0.29 -16.65
C PHE A 182 41.50 0.31 -15.30
N LEU A 183 41.18 -0.53 -14.31
CA LEU A 183 40.84 -0.12 -12.94
C LEU A 183 42.04 0.40 -12.13
N GLU A 184 43.25 0.21 -12.63
CA GLU A 184 44.51 0.54 -11.96
C GLU A 184 45.28 1.67 -12.67
N VAL A 185 44.73 2.25 -13.74
CA VAL A 185 45.42 3.26 -14.55
C VAL A 185 45.59 4.57 -13.80
N LEU A 186 46.78 5.14 -13.90
CA LEU A 186 47.15 6.38 -13.24
C LEU A 186 47.31 7.49 -14.28
N SER A 187 46.78 8.68 -13.95
CA SER A 187 47.07 9.93 -14.66
C SER A 187 48.20 10.70 -14.00
N GLY A 188 48.79 11.65 -14.73
CA GLY A 188 49.83 12.50 -14.21
C GLY A 188 49.40 13.34 -12.99
N ALA A 189 50.33 13.54 -12.04
CA ALA A 189 50.05 14.20 -10.77
C ALA A 189 49.58 15.66 -10.89
N CYS A 190 49.87 16.35 -11.99
CA CYS A 190 49.47 17.75 -12.18
C CYS A 190 47.97 17.93 -12.38
N ASN A 191 47.24 16.86 -12.75
CA ASN A 191 45.81 16.93 -13.00
C ASN A 191 45.02 17.25 -11.71
N LEU A 192 43.90 17.95 -11.88
CA LEU A 192 43.02 18.39 -10.81
C LEU A 192 41.74 17.56 -10.79
N ASP A 193 41.44 16.91 -9.67
CA ASP A 193 40.20 16.16 -9.50
C ASP A 193 38.99 17.10 -9.58
N VAL A 194 37.93 16.66 -10.29
CA VAL A 194 36.70 17.45 -10.43
C VAL A 194 35.98 17.70 -9.10
N ILE A 195 36.21 16.89 -8.08
CA ILE A 195 35.58 17.06 -6.76
C ILE A 195 36.20 18.20 -5.94
N CYS A 196 37.42 18.63 -6.27
CA CYS A 196 38.10 19.73 -5.59
C CYS A 196 37.25 21.00 -5.62
N SER A 197 37.22 21.69 -4.48
CA SER A 197 36.27 22.77 -4.21
C SER A 197 36.94 23.99 -3.59
N ALA A 198 36.14 25.03 -3.31
CA ALA A 198 36.63 26.21 -2.60
C ALA A 198 37.29 25.86 -1.24
N SER A 199 36.81 24.84 -0.52
CA SER A 199 37.42 24.41 0.75
C SER A 199 38.78 23.73 0.57
N ASP A 200 39.06 23.24 -0.63
CA ASP A 200 40.35 22.64 -1.00
C ASP A 200 41.30 23.65 -1.64
N ASN A 201 40.98 24.94 -1.59
CA ASN A 201 41.62 26.06 -2.28
C ASN A 201 41.47 26.07 -3.82
N TRP A 202 40.39 25.47 -4.34
CA TRP A 202 40.06 25.45 -5.78
C TRP A 202 38.66 26.04 -6.09
N PRO A 203 38.37 27.31 -5.74
CA PRO A 203 37.06 27.92 -5.98
C PRO A 203 36.69 28.03 -7.48
N ILE A 204 37.69 27.96 -8.36
CA ILE A 204 37.49 28.04 -9.82
C ILE A 204 36.70 26.87 -10.41
N VAL A 205 36.59 25.75 -9.68
CA VAL A 205 35.84 24.58 -10.13
C VAL A 205 34.32 24.76 -9.91
N GLU A 206 33.90 25.55 -8.92
CA GLU A 206 32.49 25.70 -8.54
C GLU A 206 31.54 26.11 -9.67
N PRO A 207 31.90 27.04 -10.58
CA PRO A 207 31.02 27.39 -11.69
C PRO A 207 30.75 26.22 -12.65
N TYR A 208 31.60 25.20 -12.68
CA TYR A 208 31.58 24.10 -13.66
C TYR A 208 30.93 22.81 -13.13
N ARG A 209 30.33 22.81 -11.93
CA ARG A 209 29.71 21.62 -11.32
C ARG A 209 28.69 20.94 -12.23
N ASN A 210 27.91 21.72 -12.97
CA ASN A 210 26.97 21.21 -13.96
C ASN A 210 27.68 20.60 -15.17
N ALA A 211 28.61 21.33 -15.78
CA ALA A 211 29.39 20.88 -16.94
C ALA A 211 30.15 19.57 -16.65
N ILE A 212 30.66 19.41 -15.43
CA ILE A 212 31.33 18.17 -14.97
C ILE A 212 30.41 16.94 -15.08
N GLN A 213 29.10 17.11 -14.84
CA GLN A 213 28.10 16.04 -14.93
C GLN A 213 27.66 15.71 -16.37
N SER A 214 28.16 16.44 -17.37
CA SER A 214 27.96 16.07 -18.77
C SER A 214 28.98 15.07 -19.28
N VAL A 215 30.14 14.94 -18.62
CA VAL A 215 31.31 14.20 -19.14
C VAL A 215 31.38 12.80 -18.58
N ALA A 216 31.79 11.84 -19.42
CA ALA A 216 32.06 10.47 -19.05
C ALA A 216 33.24 9.87 -19.82
N VAL A 217 33.88 8.86 -19.24
CA VAL A 217 34.74 7.93 -19.95
C VAL A 217 33.87 6.86 -20.60
N TYR A 218 34.25 6.37 -21.78
CA TYR A 218 33.57 5.25 -22.40
C TYR A 218 34.56 4.24 -22.97
N GLY A 219 34.13 2.99 -23.00
CA GLY A 219 34.78 1.91 -23.73
C GLY A 219 34.16 1.70 -25.11
N LEU A 220 34.94 1.23 -26.07
CA LEU A 220 34.51 0.84 -27.41
C LEU A 220 35.03 -0.56 -27.74
N GLY A 221 34.15 -1.43 -28.25
CA GLY A 221 34.50 -2.79 -28.63
C GLY A 221 35.08 -3.62 -27.49
N GLY A 222 34.85 -3.19 -26.25
CA GLY A 222 35.39 -3.80 -25.03
C GLY A 222 36.88 -3.64 -24.79
N GLY A 223 37.61 -2.85 -25.59
CA GLY A 223 39.07 -2.75 -25.48
C GLY A 223 39.70 -1.39 -25.73
N ALA A 224 39.04 -0.45 -26.40
CA ALA A 224 39.50 0.93 -26.53
C ALA A 224 38.75 1.85 -25.57
N PHE A 225 39.32 3.01 -25.22
CA PHE A 225 38.65 4.02 -24.41
C PHE A 225 38.94 5.45 -24.84
N CYS A 226 37.97 6.33 -24.59
CA CYS A 226 38.05 7.77 -24.84
C CYS A 226 37.13 8.53 -23.87
N THR A 227 37.12 9.86 -23.97
CA THR A 227 36.19 10.74 -23.25
C THR A 227 35.06 11.20 -24.19
N GLY A 228 33.86 11.38 -23.66
CA GLY A 228 32.80 12.11 -24.36
C GLY A 228 31.87 12.82 -23.39
N PHE A 229 30.83 13.45 -23.93
CA PHE A 229 29.92 14.26 -23.14
C PHE A 229 28.51 14.35 -23.72
N LEU A 230 27.51 14.49 -22.85
CA LEU A 230 26.12 14.77 -23.23
C LEU A 230 25.97 16.21 -23.72
N ILE A 231 25.17 16.39 -24.76
CA ILE A 231 24.93 17.70 -25.38
C ILE A 231 23.44 18.00 -25.55
N ASN A 232 23.03 19.22 -25.20
CA ASN A 232 21.63 19.66 -25.27
C ASN A 232 21.20 19.99 -26.72
N THR A 233 19.89 19.96 -26.97
CA THR A 233 19.29 20.25 -28.27
C THR A 233 18.27 21.38 -28.16
N THR A 234 17.92 22.03 -29.27
CA THR A 234 16.89 23.07 -29.28
C THR A 234 15.49 22.56 -28.96
N ARG A 235 15.27 21.23 -28.94
CA ARG A 235 14.04 20.61 -28.46
C ARG A 235 13.95 20.57 -26.94
N ASN A 236 15.09 20.63 -26.23
CA ASN A 236 15.17 20.43 -24.77
C ASN A 236 14.46 19.15 -24.30
N ASP A 237 14.44 18.11 -25.14
CA ASP A 237 13.78 16.81 -24.89
C ASP A 237 14.71 15.79 -24.23
N CYS A 238 15.98 16.17 -24.01
CA CYS A 238 17.00 15.35 -23.36
C CYS A 238 17.22 13.99 -24.03
N THR A 239 17.04 13.97 -25.35
CA THR A 239 17.61 12.91 -26.20
C THR A 239 19.10 12.73 -25.83
N PRO A 240 19.56 11.53 -25.46
CA PRO A 240 20.90 11.27 -24.93
C PRO A 240 21.99 11.31 -26.02
N TYR A 241 22.08 12.43 -26.72
CA TYR A 241 23.17 12.70 -27.64
C TYR A 241 24.48 12.84 -26.89
N PHE A 242 25.43 11.99 -27.23
CA PHE A 242 26.76 11.92 -26.66
C PHE A 242 27.80 12.22 -27.74
N MET A 243 28.61 13.25 -27.52
CA MET A 243 29.60 13.73 -28.47
C MET A 243 31.01 13.35 -28.02
N THR A 244 31.86 12.96 -28.96
CA THR A 244 33.25 12.56 -28.75
C THR A 244 34.10 12.85 -30.01
N ALA A 245 35.33 12.34 -30.06
CA ALA A 245 36.25 12.54 -31.18
C ALA A 245 36.07 11.48 -32.29
N ASN A 246 36.28 11.88 -33.54
CA ASN A 246 36.17 10.98 -34.69
C ASN A 246 37.27 9.92 -34.72
N HIS A 247 38.48 10.30 -34.32
CA HIS A 247 39.62 9.39 -34.25
C HIS A 247 39.52 8.34 -33.12
N CYS A 248 38.48 8.40 -32.28
CA CYS A 248 38.13 7.28 -31.40
C CYS A 248 37.39 6.16 -32.16
N GLU A 249 37.16 6.33 -33.46
CA GLU A 249 36.75 5.31 -34.43
C GLU A 249 35.35 4.71 -34.22
N ILE A 250 34.47 5.41 -33.48
CA ILE A 250 33.05 5.06 -33.45
C ILE A 250 32.43 5.31 -34.82
N ASN A 251 31.72 4.31 -35.34
CA ASN A 251 31.03 4.30 -36.61
C ASN A 251 29.74 3.46 -36.51
N ALA A 252 28.95 3.42 -37.58
CA ALA A 252 27.66 2.74 -37.58
C ALA A 252 27.72 1.23 -37.28
N SER A 253 28.87 0.57 -37.48
CA SER A 253 29.01 -0.87 -37.24
C SER A 253 29.39 -1.22 -35.80
N ASN A 254 30.05 -0.32 -35.08
CA ASN A 254 30.57 -0.56 -33.73
C ASN A 254 29.95 0.34 -32.65
N ALA A 255 29.10 1.31 -33.00
CA ALA A 255 28.37 2.13 -32.02
C ALA A 255 27.60 1.29 -30.98
N PRO A 256 26.97 0.14 -31.32
CA PRO A 256 26.36 -0.75 -30.33
C PRO A 256 27.32 -1.29 -29.26
N SER A 257 28.63 -1.19 -29.46
CA SER A 257 29.67 -1.66 -28.52
C SER A 257 30.18 -0.62 -27.55
N VAL A 258 29.57 0.57 -27.56
CA VAL A 258 29.91 1.64 -26.64
C VAL A 258 29.38 1.30 -25.24
N VAL A 259 30.22 1.46 -24.22
CA VAL A 259 29.81 1.41 -22.81
C VAL A 259 30.30 2.69 -22.14
N VAL A 260 29.37 3.54 -21.71
CA VAL A 260 29.65 4.85 -21.10
C VAL A 260 29.60 4.72 -19.58
N TYR A 261 30.59 5.29 -18.87
CA TYR A 261 30.68 5.27 -17.41
C TYR A 261 30.53 6.67 -16.82
N TRP A 262 29.40 6.90 -16.16
CA TRP A 262 29.07 8.14 -15.47
C TRP A 262 29.70 8.19 -14.09
N ASN A 263 29.94 9.40 -13.61
CA ASN A 263 30.40 9.65 -12.24
C ASN A 263 31.69 8.94 -11.81
N TYR A 264 32.51 8.52 -12.78
CA TYR A 264 33.83 7.96 -12.52
C TYR A 264 34.82 9.06 -12.13
N GLN A 265 34.79 9.44 -10.85
CA GLN A 265 35.68 10.46 -10.28
C GLN A 265 36.13 10.06 -8.88
N ASN A 266 37.26 10.61 -8.44
CA ASN A 266 37.71 10.46 -7.06
C ASN A 266 36.72 11.14 -6.10
N ASN A 267 36.43 10.52 -4.95
CA ASN A 267 35.43 11.03 -4.01
C ASN A 267 35.98 12.07 -3.00
N TYR A 268 37.28 12.35 -3.04
CA TYR A 268 37.95 13.40 -2.28
C TYR A 268 38.93 14.17 -3.16
N CYS A 269 39.27 15.41 -2.78
CA CYS A 269 40.23 16.21 -3.55
C CYS A 269 41.67 15.73 -3.30
N ARG A 270 42.34 15.21 -4.33
CA ARG A 270 43.80 15.01 -4.30
C ARG A 270 44.47 16.26 -4.82
N GLN A 271 45.32 16.87 -3.99
CA GLN A 271 45.95 18.15 -4.35
C GLN A 271 46.80 18.01 -5.61
N PRO A 272 46.61 18.85 -6.65
CA PRO A 272 47.40 18.82 -7.87
C PRO A 272 48.89 18.97 -7.59
N GLY A 273 49.72 18.23 -8.34
CA GLY A 273 51.17 18.16 -8.18
C GLY A 273 51.65 17.27 -7.03
N SER A 274 50.75 16.74 -6.19
CA SER A 274 51.12 15.81 -5.12
C SER A 274 51.24 14.37 -5.62
N THR A 275 51.99 13.54 -4.88
CA THR A 275 52.06 12.09 -5.13
C THR A 275 50.70 11.42 -5.03
N ALA A 276 49.78 11.96 -4.22
CA ALA A 276 48.41 11.45 -4.13
C ALA A 276 47.65 11.67 -5.45
N SER A 277 47.76 12.84 -6.07
CA SER A 277 47.04 13.11 -7.33
C SER A 277 47.54 12.24 -8.48
N GLY A 278 48.83 11.87 -8.51
CA GLY A 278 49.37 10.90 -9.47
C GLY A 278 49.30 9.44 -9.03
N GLY A 279 48.67 9.17 -7.88
CA GLY A 279 48.50 7.82 -7.33
C GLY A 279 47.09 7.27 -7.58
N PRO A 280 46.81 6.03 -7.12
CA PRO A 280 45.51 5.39 -7.32
C PRO A 280 44.35 6.22 -6.76
N GLY A 281 43.25 6.30 -7.52
CA GLY A 281 42.00 6.90 -7.07
C GLY A 281 41.01 5.87 -6.51
N ASN A 282 39.80 6.33 -6.22
CA ASN A 282 38.70 5.49 -5.72
C ASN A 282 37.39 5.70 -6.49
N GLY A 283 37.47 6.13 -7.74
CA GLY A 283 36.30 6.25 -8.60
C GLY A 283 35.63 4.91 -8.87
N GLN A 284 34.31 4.92 -9.05
CA GLN A 284 33.53 3.71 -9.34
C GLN A 284 33.01 3.73 -10.79
N LEU A 285 32.92 2.55 -11.40
CA LEU A 285 32.39 2.33 -12.76
C LEU A 285 31.02 1.62 -12.75
N ASN A 286 30.29 1.73 -11.65
CA ASN A 286 29.01 1.05 -11.42
C ASN A 286 27.79 1.78 -11.99
N ASN A 287 28.00 2.96 -12.58
CA ASN A 287 26.95 3.76 -13.20
C ASN A 287 27.25 3.92 -14.68
N PHE A 288 26.45 3.28 -15.53
CA PHE A 288 26.78 3.15 -16.94
C PHE A 288 25.54 3.09 -17.85
N ASN A 289 25.78 3.30 -19.14
CA ASN A 289 24.90 2.94 -20.24
C ASN A 289 25.65 2.03 -21.20
N THR A 290 24.97 1.11 -21.85
CA THR A 290 25.53 0.24 -22.90
C THR A 290 24.76 0.48 -24.18
N GLY A 291 25.44 0.41 -25.31
CA GLY A 291 24.80 0.60 -26.61
C GLY A 291 24.75 2.06 -27.04
N ALA A 292 24.72 2.23 -28.36
CA ALA A 292 24.51 3.52 -29.00
C ALA A 292 24.20 3.38 -30.49
N ILE A 293 23.54 4.41 -31.02
CA ILE A 293 23.29 4.60 -32.44
C ILE A 293 24.23 5.68 -32.97
N TYR A 294 24.95 5.38 -34.05
CA TYR A 294 25.77 6.37 -34.75
C TYR A 294 24.88 7.41 -35.47
N ARG A 295 25.10 8.70 -35.19
CA ARG A 295 24.34 9.79 -35.82
C ARG A 295 25.15 10.56 -36.85
N ALA A 296 26.34 11.01 -36.49
CA ALA A 296 27.21 11.75 -37.39
C ALA A 296 28.68 11.66 -37.01
N GLY A 297 29.56 11.90 -37.97
CA GLY A 297 30.97 12.13 -37.68
C GLY A 297 31.70 12.79 -38.85
N TYR A 298 32.77 13.52 -38.54
CA TYR A 298 33.48 14.32 -39.53
C TYR A 298 34.96 14.45 -39.19
N ALA A 299 35.80 13.71 -39.91
CA ALA A 299 37.25 13.67 -39.70
C ALA A 299 37.97 15.04 -39.76
N PRO A 300 37.57 16.01 -40.62
CA PRO A 300 38.25 17.31 -40.67
C PRO A 300 38.17 18.11 -39.37
N THR A 301 37.04 18.10 -38.65
CA THR A 301 36.93 18.70 -37.31
C THR A 301 36.95 17.66 -36.20
N ASP A 302 37.23 16.40 -36.53
CA ASP A 302 37.41 15.29 -35.62
C ASP A 302 36.27 15.07 -34.62
N PHE A 303 35.01 15.27 -35.01
CA PHE A 303 33.87 14.99 -34.12
C PHE A 303 33.14 13.71 -34.51
N THR A 304 32.57 13.04 -33.51
CA THR A 304 31.53 12.03 -33.67
C THR A 304 30.39 12.33 -32.70
N LEU A 305 29.15 12.17 -33.17
CA LEU A 305 27.92 12.24 -32.40
C LEU A 305 27.24 10.88 -32.45
N ILE A 306 26.96 10.32 -31.27
CA ILE A 306 26.14 9.13 -31.09
C ILE A 306 24.93 9.48 -30.23
N GLU A 307 23.92 8.63 -30.27
CA GLU A 307 22.76 8.67 -29.38
C GLU A 307 22.77 7.38 -28.57
N LEU A 308 22.79 7.49 -27.25
CA LEU A 308 22.66 6.30 -26.40
C LEU A 308 21.25 5.74 -26.59
N ASP A 309 21.14 4.43 -26.78
CA ASP A 309 19.88 3.74 -27.01
C ASP A 309 19.11 3.49 -25.70
N ASP A 310 19.83 3.28 -24.60
CA ASP A 310 19.26 3.23 -23.26
C ASP A 310 18.95 4.62 -22.67
N PRO A 311 17.85 4.76 -21.90
CA PRO A 311 17.60 5.96 -21.11
C PRO A 311 18.68 6.16 -20.04
N LEU A 312 18.99 7.42 -19.72
CA LEU A 312 19.93 7.76 -18.65
C LEU A 312 19.29 7.50 -17.28
N ALA A 313 19.97 6.73 -16.41
CA ALA A 313 19.52 6.51 -15.05
C ALA A 313 19.62 7.81 -14.21
N ASN A 314 18.68 8.05 -13.30
CA ASN A 314 18.72 9.22 -12.39
C ASN A 314 19.99 9.28 -11.52
N THR A 315 20.60 8.12 -11.23
CA THR A 315 21.88 8.00 -10.51
C THR A 315 23.05 8.66 -11.26
N SER A 316 22.96 8.82 -12.60
CA SER A 316 23.95 9.57 -13.38
C SER A 316 24.00 11.04 -13.00
N GLN A 317 22.91 11.60 -12.45
CA GLN A 317 22.75 13.05 -12.24
C GLN A 317 23.14 13.84 -13.50
N ALA A 318 22.81 13.29 -14.67
CA ALA A 318 23.32 13.77 -15.95
C ALA A 318 22.94 15.23 -16.23
N PHE A 319 23.89 15.95 -16.83
CA PHE A 319 23.70 17.29 -17.37
C PHE A 319 23.96 17.29 -18.87
N PHE A 320 23.02 17.80 -19.66
CA PHE A 320 23.18 17.99 -21.10
C PHE A 320 23.87 19.32 -21.33
N ALA A 321 25.13 19.30 -21.76
CA ALA A 321 25.92 20.51 -21.92
C ALA A 321 25.32 21.45 -22.98
N GLY A 322 25.32 22.74 -22.68
CA GLY A 322 25.04 23.77 -23.67
C GLY A 322 26.15 23.88 -24.71
N TRP A 323 25.91 24.56 -25.80
CA TRP A 323 26.88 24.74 -26.88
C TRP A 323 26.82 26.13 -27.50
N THR A 324 27.90 26.54 -28.14
CA THR A 324 27.97 27.80 -28.90
C THR A 324 28.66 27.59 -30.24
N ARG A 325 28.12 28.27 -31.27
CA ARG A 325 28.69 28.32 -32.62
C ARG A 325 28.96 29.76 -33.07
N GLU A 326 29.16 30.68 -32.13
CA GLU A 326 29.54 32.06 -32.41
C GLU A 326 30.84 32.15 -33.23
N ALA A 327 31.03 33.25 -33.97
CA ALA A 327 32.05 33.35 -35.01
C ALA A 327 33.48 33.59 -34.50
N GLY A 328 33.63 34.15 -33.30
CA GLY A 328 34.93 34.40 -32.68
C GLY A 328 35.42 33.20 -31.87
N PRO A 329 36.74 32.96 -31.77
CA PRO A 329 37.26 32.02 -30.79
C PRO A 329 36.93 32.52 -29.37
N PRO A 330 36.70 31.60 -28.41
CA PRO A 330 36.42 31.99 -27.04
C PRO A 330 37.62 32.72 -26.44
N GLN A 331 37.33 33.76 -25.66
CA GLN A 331 38.32 34.57 -24.95
C GLN A 331 38.22 34.29 -23.44
N ASP A 332 39.24 34.68 -22.68
CA ASP A 332 39.31 34.56 -21.21
C ASP A 332 39.45 33.09 -20.75
N THR A 333 38.68 32.66 -19.74
CA THR A 333 38.84 31.38 -19.06
C THR A 333 38.21 30.25 -19.86
N LEU A 334 39.00 29.21 -20.12
CA LEU A 334 38.61 27.97 -20.76
C LEU A 334 38.76 26.81 -19.77
N ALA A 335 37.84 25.86 -19.81
CA ALA A 335 37.92 24.65 -19.01
C ALA A 335 37.75 23.40 -19.88
N CYS A 336 38.56 22.37 -19.63
CA CYS A 336 38.39 21.04 -20.22
C CYS A 336 38.12 20.05 -19.10
N VAL A 337 37.02 19.30 -19.19
CA VAL A 337 36.72 18.21 -18.27
C VAL A 337 36.95 16.90 -19.01
N HIS A 338 37.79 16.02 -18.48
CA HIS A 338 38.28 14.86 -19.23
C HIS A 338 38.69 13.68 -18.35
N HIS A 339 38.93 12.53 -18.98
CA HIS A 339 39.48 11.33 -18.34
C HIS A 339 40.90 11.03 -18.88
N PRO A 340 41.94 11.63 -18.27
CA PRO A 340 43.33 11.43 -18.71
C PRO A 340 43.79 10.00 -18.42
N ASP A 341 44.41 9.38 -19.40
CA ASP A 341 44.77 7.96 -19.51
C ASP A 341 43.61 6.99 -19.17
N GLY A 342 42.36 7.47 -19.23
CA GLY A 342 41.16 6.69 -18.90
C GLY A 342 40.88 6.61 -17.41
N SER A 343 41.69 7.28 -16.57
CA SER A 343 41.54 7.36 -15.11
C SER A 343 40.38 8.28 -14.68
N GLU A 344 40.23 8.52 -13.37
CA GLU A 344 39.16 9.34 -12.81
C GLU A 344 39.07 10.74 -13.46
N LYS A 345 37.85 11.26 -13.54
CA LYS A 345 37.53 12.56 -14.16
C LYS A 345 38.34 13.71 -13.55
N ARG A 346 38.96 14.51 -14.41
CA ARG A 346 39.76 15.69 -14.08
C ARG A 346 39.24 16.94 -14.78
N ILE A 347 39.66 18.11 -14.31
CA ILE A 347 39.38 19.40 -14.93
C ILE A 347 40.67 20.23 -15.09
N SER A 348 40.87 20.79 -16.27
CA SER A 348 42.03 21.61 -16.63
C SER A 348 41.59 23.00 -17.07
N PHE A 349 42.36 24.04 -16.70
CA PHE A 349 42.02 25.44 -16.97
C PHE A 349 43.12 26.17 -17.75
N SER A 350 42.71 26.95 -18.75
CA SER A 350 43.54 27.95 -19.42
C SER A 350 42.94 29.33 -19.18
N PHE A 351 43.79 30.31 -18.85
CA PHE A 351 43.42 31.73 -18.75
C PHE A 351 43.91 32.53 -19.96
N SER A 352 44.37 31.82 -21.00
CA SER A 352 44.81 32.40 -22.27
C SER A 352 43.74 32.17 -23.33
N ASP A 353 43.58 33.17 -24.20
CA ASP A 353 42.63 33.09 -25.31
C ASP A 353 42.98 31.93 -26.25
N ALA A 354 41.95 31.19 -26.67
CA ALA A 354 42.11 30.25 -27.76
C ALA A 354 42.20 31.01 -29.09
N TYR A 355 42.86 30.40 -30.08
CA TYR A 355 42.95 30.96 -31.42
C TYR A 355 42.71 29.91 -32.50
N PRO A 356 42.31 30.31 -33.72
CA PRO A 356 42.10 29.38 -34.83
C PRO A 356 43.39 28.65 -35.22
N GLY A 357 43.30 27.36 -35.43
CA GLY A 357 44.39 26.52 -35.93
C GLY A 357 43.90 25.41 -36.86
N ALA A 358 44.85 24.61 -37.34
CA ALA A 358 44.57 23.45 -38.17
C ALA A 358 45.37 22.25 -37.64
N TRP A 359 44.73 21.07 -37.60
CA TRP A 359 45.41 19.85 -37.21
C TRP A 359 46.60 19.55 -38.11
N GLY A 360 47.73 19.17 -37.52
CA GLY A 360 48.99 18.94 -38.23
C GLY A 360 49.91 20.16 -38.33
N ASN A 361 49.45 21.36 -37.95
CA ASN A 361 50.24 22.61 -38.02
C ASN A 361 50.86 23.02 -36.67
N GLY A 362 50.87 22.15 -35.67
CA GLY A 362 51.36 22.48 -34.33
C GLY A 362 50.54 23.58 -33.66
N SER A 363 51.21 24.46 -32.90
CA SER A 363 50.60 25.63 -32.25
C SER A 363 50.51 26.85 -33.17
N ALA A 364 50.56 26.69 -34.50
CA ALA A 364 50.48 27.82 -35.42
C ALA A 364 49.05 28.37 -35.46
N ASN A 365 48.92 29.70 -35.39
CA ASN A 365 47.66 30.38 -35.66
C ASN A 365 47.36 30.31 -37.17
N VAL A 366 46.25 29.68 -37.54
CA VAL A 366 45.80 29.50 -38.92
C VAL A 366 44.45 30.21 -39.07
N PRO A 367 44.40 31.43 -39.65
CA PRO A 367 43.16 32.14 -39.88
C PRO A 367 42.16 31.31 -40.69
N GLY A 368 40.91 31.22 -40.22
CA GLY A 368 39.89 30.35 -40.82
C GLY A 368 40.10 28.85 -40.58
N GLY A 369 41.04 28.49 -39.70
CA GLY A 369 41.29 27.12 -39.26
C GLY A 369 40.07 26.50 -38.58
N ASN A 370 39.98 25.17 -38.68
CA ASN A 370 38.83 24.38 -38.22
C ASN A 370 39.03 23.76 -36.83
N HIS A 371 40.13 24.09 -36.15
CA HIS A 371 40.40 23.74 -34.77
C HIS A 371 40.59 25.01 -33.92
N LEU A 372 40.30 24.90 -32.63
CA LEU A 372 40.70 25.85 -31.60
C LEU A 372 41.99 25.34 -30.96
N ILE A 373 43.00 26.19 -30.89
CA ILE A 373 44.25 25.91 -30.19
C ILE A 373 44.20 26.55 -28.81
N VAL A 374 44.32 25.73 -27.78
CA VAL A 374 44.62 26.17 -26.41
C VAL A 374 46.14 26.16 -26.27
N PRO A 375 46.81 27.31 -26.09
CA PRO A 375 48.27 27.39 -26.17
C PRO A 375 49.00 26.61 -25.08
N TYR A 376 48.44 26.59 -23.86
CA TYR A 376 48.91 25.80 -22.72
C TYR A 376 47.85 25.79 -21.61
N TRP A 377 48.00 24.88 -20.64
CA TRP A 377 47.16 24.81 -19.45
C TRP A 377 47.82 25.50 -18.26
N ASN A 378 47.09 26.37 -17.57
CA ASN A 378 47.53 27.00 -16.32
C ASN A 378 47.34 26.06 -15.12
N VAL A 379 46.33 25.20 -15.19
CA VAL A 379 45.99 24.20 -14.17
C VAL A 379 45.67 22.89 -14.91
N GLY A 380 46.27 21.79 -14.46
CA GLY A 380 46.12 20.48 -15.10
C GLY A 380 46.84 20.37 -16.46
N ALA A 381 46.52 19.30 -17.18
CA ALA A 381 46.94 19.03 -18.55
C ALA A 381 45.87 18.16 -19.24
N THR A 382 46.13 17.69 -20.46
CA THR A 382 45.41 16.53 -21.01
C THR A 382 46.42 15.41 -21.29
N GLU A 383 45.95 14.17 -21.37
CA GLU A 383 46.77 12.98 -21.62
C GLU A 383 46.03 12.05 -22.60
N SER A 384 46.57 10.85 -22.89
CA SER A 384 45.90 9.93 -23.81
C SER A 384 44.52 9.55 -23.25
N GLY A 385 43.51 9.26 -24.07
CA GLY A 385 42.15 8.97 -23.56
C GLY A 385 41.32 10.21 -23.18
N SER A 386 41.92 11.39 -23.01
CA SER A 386 41.19 12.66 -22.97
C SER A 386 40.52 13.00 -24.30
N SER A 387 40.88 12.30 -25.39
CA SER A 387 40.29 12.44 -26.71
C SER A 387 38.76 12.47 -26.66
N GLY A 388 38.16 13.49 -27.29
CA GLY A 388 36.72 13.72 -27.30
C GLY A 388 36.18 14.56 -26.14
N ALA A 389 37.01 14.92 -25.16
CA ALA A 389 36.62 15.79 -24.05
C ALA A 389 36.14 17.18 -24.52
N PRO A 390 35.10 17.75 -23.90
CA PRO A 390 34.62 19.08 -24.25
C PRO A 390 35.56 20.19 -23.75
N LEU A 391 35.75 21.21 -24.58
CA LEU A 391 36.24 22.52 -24.17
C LEU A 391 35.05 23.42 -23.89
N PHE A 392 35.01 23.99 -22.69
CA PHE A 392 33.99 24.93 -22.24
C PHE A 392 34.53 26.37 -22.26
N ASP A 393 33.69 27.30 -22.70
CA ASP A 393 33.89 28.73 -22.48
C ASP A 393 33.52 29.14 -21.04
N ARG A 394 33.74 30.42 -20.70
CA ARG A 394 33.36 30.99 -19.40
C ARG A 394 31.84 30.98 -19.14
N GLN A 395 31.00 30.78 -20.16
CA GLN A 395 29.55 30.59 -20.02
C GLN A 395 29.19 29.13 -19.72
N ARG A 396 30.16 28.20 -19.76
CA ARG A 396 30.03 26.75 -19.61
C ARG A 396 29.34 26.10 -20.80
N ARG A 397 29.53 26.66 -21.99
CA ARG A 397 29.04 26.13 -23.26
C ARG A 397 30.20 25.47 -24.00
N VAL A 398 29.90 24.36 -24.65
CA VAL A 398 30.86 23.64 -25.47
C VAL A 398 31.22 24.47 -26.70
N VAL A 399 32.52 24.69 -26.89
CA VAL A 399 33.12 25.38 -28.04
C VAL A 399 33.87 24.43 -28.98
N GLY A 400 34.15 23.20 -28.54
CA GLY A 400 34.81 22.17 -29.32
C GLY A 400 35.12 20.93 -28.49
N GLN A 401 35.61 19.88 -29.14
CA GLN A 401 36.01 18.62 -28.50
C GLN A 401 37.47 18.27 -28.79
N LEU A 402 38.18 17.67 -27.84
CA LEU A 402 39.62 17.44 -27.92
C LEU A 402 39.97 16.45 -29.03
N ARG A 403 40.88 16.84 -29.91
CA ARG A 403 41.54 15.93 -30.87
C ARG A 403 42.88 15.43 -30.34
N GLY A 404 43.62 16.31 -29.66
CA GLY A 404 44.91 16.01 -29.04
C GLY A 404 45.88 17.19 -29.12
N GLY A 405 47.12 16.96 -28.71
CA GLY A 405 48.15 17.99 -28.68
C GLY A 405 49.46 17.46 -28.13
N ALA A 406 50.31 18.38 -27.68
CA ALA A 406 51.60 18.06 -27.07
C ALA A 406 51.63 18.31 -25.55
N ALA A 407 50.51 18.72 -24.95
CA ALA A 407 50.39 18.94 -23.52
C ALA A 407 50.67 17.65 -22.72
N SER A 408 51.32 17.81 -21.57
CA SER A 408 51.48 16.78 -20.55
C SER A 408 51.81 17.43 -19.20
N CYS A 409 51.75 16.67 -18.11
CA CYS A 409 52.19 17.18 -16.81
C CYS A 409 53.67 17.59 -16.73
N SER A 410 54.48 17.25 -17.72
CA SER A 410 55.91 17.56 -17.76
C SER A 410 56.26 18.76 -18.63
N ASN A 411 55.27 19.40 -19.28
CA ASN A 411 55.50 20.49 -20.21
C ASN A 411 54.38 21.55 -20.17
N SER A 412 54.57 22.64 -20.91
CA SER A 412 53.53 23.65 -21.17
C SER A 412 53.38 23.81 -22.67
N GLN A 413 52.62 22.89 -23.27
CA GLN A 413 52.41 22.79 -24.71
C GLN A 413 50.91 22.86 -25.03
N TYR A 414 50.62 22.99 -26.33
CA TYR A 414 49.27 23.22 -26.83
C TYR A 414 48.41 21.95 -26.87
N ASP A 415 47.09 22.16 -26.85
CA ASP A 415 46.07 21.19 -27.28
C ASP A 415 45.18 21.78 -28.37
N ALA A 416 44.74 20.92 -29.30
CA ALA A 416 43.86 21.25 -30.41
C ALA A 416 42.49 20.59 -30.23
N PHE A 417 41.45 21.42 -30.33
CA PHE A 417 40.04 21.02 -30.22
C PHE A 417 39.34 21.23 -31.55
N GLY A 418 38.60 20.23 -32.03
CA GLY A 418 37.73 20.39 -33.19
C GLY A 418 36.71 21.50 -32.94
N TRP A 419 36.70 22.55 -33.76
CA TRP A 419 35.90 23.72 -33.45
C TRP A 419 34.43 23.47 -33.76
N PHE A 420 33.57 23.56 -32.73
CA PHE A 420 32.14 23.23 -32.77
C PHE A 420 31.40 23.94 -33.92
N ARG A 421 31.73 25.21 -34.18
CA ARG A 421 31.15 25.99 -35.28
C ARG A 421 31.34 25.34 -36.66
N TYR A 422 32.51 24.74 -36.91
CA TYR A 422 32.76 24.05 -38.18
C TYR A 422 32.08 22.67 -38.21
N SER A 423 32.01 21.98 -37.08
CA SER A 423 31.22 20.75 -36.93
C SER A 423 29.70 20.97 -37.15
N TRP A 424 29.19 22.19 -36.92
CA TRP A 424 27.80 22.56 -37.18
C TRP A 424 27.36 22.33 -38.62
N THR A 425 28.21 22.70 -39.59
CA THR A 425 27.95 22.54 -41.02
C THR A 425 28.64 21.32 -41.60
N GLY A 426 29.79 20.95 -41.03
CA GLY A 426 30.51 19.72 -41.28
C GLY A 426 30.75 19.43 -42.75
N GLY A 427 30.50 18.20 -43.17
CA GLY A 427 30.60 17.76 -44.58
C GLY A 427 29.37 18.08 -45.45
N GLY A 428 28.40 18.84 -44.93
CA GLY A 428 27.22 19.25 -45.69
C GLY A 428 26.05 18.25 -45.71
N THR A 429 26.17 17.10 -45.05
CA THR A 429 25.10 16.09 -44.94
C THR A 429 24.79 15.75 -43.47
N PRO A 430 23.59 15.27 -43.11
CA PRO A 430 23.23 14.94 -41.72
C PRO A 430 24.22 13.97 -41.04
N GLY A 431 24.76 12.99 -41.77
CA GLY A 431 25.76 12.05 -41.24
C GLY A 431 27.15 12.65 -41.01
N THR A 432 27.36 13.93 -41.36
CA THR A 432 28.68 14.60 -41.27
C THR A 432 28.62 15.96 -40.59
N ARG A 433 27.51 16.33 -39.93
CA ARG A 433 27.35 17.64 -39.29
C ARG A 433 26.39 17.59 -38.09
N LEU A 434 26.49 18.57 -37.19
CA LEU A 434 25.70 18.61 -35.95
C LEU A 434 24.30 19.22 -36.09
N LYS A 435 24.10 20.15 -37.04
CA LYS A 435 22.89 21.00 -37.04
C LYS A 435 21.56 20.24 -37.14
N ASP A 436 21.51 19.13 -37.88
CA ASP A 436 20.28 18.36 -38.07
C ASP A 436 19.84 17.66 -36.78
N TRP A 437 20.80 17.37 -35.89
CA TRP A 437 20.60 16.66 -34.63
C TRP A 437 20.37 17.62 -33.46
N LEU A 438 21.16 18.70 -33.39
CA LEU A 438 21.13 19.63 -32.27
C LEU A 438 20.15 20.80 -32.46
N ASP A 439 19.80 21.14 -33.72
CA ASP A 439 18.74 22.10 -34.05
C ASP A 439 17.79 21.56 -35.13
N PRO A 440 17.07 20.46 -34.86
CA PRO A 440 16.18 19.82 -35.83
C PRO A 440 15.00 20.73 -36.23
N GLY A 441 14.64 21.71 -35.38
CA GLY A 441 13.59 22.70 -35.64
C GLY A 441 14.05 23.90 -36.48
N SER A 442 15.34 23.97 -36.87
CA SER A 442 15.91 25.10 -37.60
C SER A 442 15.66 26.46 -36.92
N THR A 443 15.77 26.50 -35.59
CA THR A 443 15.64 27.73 -34.78
C THR A 443 16.73 28.75 -35.09
N ASN A 444 17.86 28.32 -35.66
CA ASN A 444 19.02 29.14 -35.99
C ASN A 444 19.69 29.81 -34.79
N LEU A 445 19.51 29.27 -33.57
CA LEU A 445 20.22 29.75 -32.38
C LEU A 445 21.75 29.68 -32.58
N LEU A 446 22.46 30.70 -32.10
CA LEU A 446 23.93 30.75 -32.12
C LEU A 446 24.53 30.05 -30.89
N PHE A 447 23.76 29.93 -29.82
CA PHE A 447 24.14 29.24 -28.61
C PHE A 447 22.90 28.69 -27.91
N LEU A 448 23.11 27.73 -27.02
CA LEU A 448 22.11 27.14 -26.14
C LEU A 448 22.77 26.84 -24.79
N ASP A 449 22.09 27.12 -23.68
CA ASP A 449 22.55 26.73 -22.35
C ASP A 449 22.21 25.26 -22.05
N GLY A 450 22.93 24.68 -21.08
CA GLY A 450 22.72 23.28 -20.72
C GLY A 450 21.49 23.05 -19.85
N ARG A 451 21.10 21.78 -19.69
CA ARG A 451 19.89 21.35 -18.97
C ARG A 451 20.18 20.11 -18.12
N TRP A 452 19.64 20.05 -16.90
CA TRP A 452 19.69 18.87 -16.05
C TRP A 452 18.69 17.80 -16.48
N LEU A 453 19.06 16.52 -16.35
CA LEU A 453 18.14 15.38 -16.57
C LEU A 453 16.84 15.50 -15.75
N SER A 454 16.93 16.01 -14.51
CA SER A 454 15.77 16.28 -13.64
C SER A 454 14.77 17.25 -14.26
N ASN A 455 15.22 18.12 -15.15
CA ASN A 455 14.35 19.13 -15.76
C ASN A 455 13.79 18.64 -17.09
N CYS A 456 14.09 17.41 -17.52
CA CYS A 456 13.72 16.90 -18.83
C CYS A 456 12.30 16.30 -18.88
N ASN A 457 11.73 15.98 -17.72
CA ASN A 457 10.43 15.34 -17.63
C ASN A 457 9.42 16.27 -16.95
N ALA A 458 8.86 17.23 -17.68
CA ALA A 458 7.60 17.82 -17.24
C ALA A 458 6.56 16.70 -17.12
N SER A 459 6.13 16.40 -15.89
CA SER A 459 5.18 15.33 -15.62
C SER A 459 3.79 15.89 -15.35
N ILE A 460 2.77 15.20 -15.87
CA ILE A 460 1.37 15.39 -15.50
C ILE A 460 0.85 14.02 -15.12
N SER A 461 0.14 13.92 -13.99
CA SER A 461 -0.54 12.69 -13.59
C SER A 461 -2.01 12.95 -13.32
N VAL A 462 -2.83 11.92 -13.50
CA VAL A 462 -4.27 11.95 -13.24
C VAL A 462 -4.53 10.87 -12.20
N ALA A 463 -5.03 11.26 -11.01
CA ALA A 463 -5.14 10.34 -9.87
C ALA A 463 -6.03 9.11 -10.17
N ASP A 464 -7.06 9.30 -11.00
CA ASP A 464 -7.83 8.24 -11.63
C ASP A 464 -8.12 8.64 -13.08
N SER A 465 -7.38 8.01 -13.99
CA SER A 465 -7.49 8.31 -15.42
C SER A 465 -8.80 7.83 -16.05
N SER A 466 -9.65 7.09 -15.34
CA SER A 466 -10.92 6.58 -15.86
C SER A 466 -12.09 7.02 -14.98
N GLN A 467 -13.04 7.77 -15.53
CA GLN A 467 -14.26 8.16 -14.83
C GLN A 467 -15.50 7.65 -15.54
N GLU A 468 -16.57 7.41 -14.78
CA GLU A 468 -17.88 7.03 -15.32
C GLU A 468 -18.91 8.15 -15.07
N ALA A 469 -19.69 8.52 -16.09
CA ALA A 469 -20.78 9.50 -15.95
C ALA A 469 -22.03 9.10 -16.73
N CYS A 470 -23.19 9.55 -16.25
CA CYS A 470 -24.46 9.39 -16.94
C CYS A 470 -24.66 10.46 -18.02
N ILE A 471 -25.51 10.18 -19.01
CA ILE A 471 -25.97 11.15 -20.02
C ILE A 471 -27.39 11.65 -19.66
N PRO A 472 -27.60 12.96 -19.41
CA PRO A 472 -26.61 14.00 -19.15
C PRO A 472 -26.02 13.88 -17.74
N GLY A 473 -24.86 14.48 -17.49
CA GLY A 473 -24.18 14.33 -16.21
C GLY A 473 -22.83 15.04 -16.16
N THR A 474 -22.05 14.75 -15.12
CA THR A 474 -20.72 15.34 -14.92
C THR A 474 -19.70 14.27 -14.52
N ALA A 475 -18.46 14.45 -14.92
CA ALA A 475 -17.31 13.67 -14.44
C ALA A 475 -16.22 14.62 -13.93
N GLN A 476 -15.50 14.21 -12.89
CA GLN A 476 -14.42 15.00 -12.31
C GLN A 476 -13.12 14.19 -12.25
N TYR A 477 -12.01 14.83 -12.62
CA TYR A 477 -10.67 14.26 -12.52
C TYR A 477 -9.79 15.19 -11.67
N THR A 478 -8.84 14.60 -10.96
CA THR A 478 -7.77 15.35 -10.29
C THR A 478 -6.50 15.23 -11.10
N VAL A 479 -6.01 16.36 -11.59
CA VAL A 479 -4.81 16.48 -12.43
C VAL A 479 -3.69 17.10 -11.61
N THR A 480 -2.57 16.40 -11.45
CA THR A 480 -1.38 16.91 -10.78
C THR A 480 -0.37 17.38 -11.81
N VAL A 481 0.07 18.62 -11.66
CA VAL A 481 1.19 19.17 -12.43
C VAL A 481 2.47 18.92 -11.65
N GLY A 482 3.41 18.21 -12.25
CA GLY A 482 4.70 17.88 -11.64
C GLY A 482 5.51 19.12 -11.27
N GLU A 483 6.45 18.95 -10.34
CA GLU A 483 7.36 20.02 -9.91
C GLU A 483 8.35 20.44 -11.02
N ASP A 484 8.47 19.61 -12.06
CA ASP A 484 9.42 19.75 -13.15
C ASP A 484 9.07 20.87 -14.15
N PHE A 485 7.88 21.48 -14.01
CA PHE A 485 7.50 22.67 -14.77
C PHE A 485 8.26 23.91 -14.26
N SER A 486 8.75 24.71 -15.21
CA SER A 486 9.57 25.89 -14.93
C SER A 486 8.77 27.17 -14.64
N GLY A 487 7.45 27.12 -14.81
CA GLY A 487 6.50 28.19 -14.52
C GLY A 487 5.07 27.66 -14.41
N LEU A 488 4.09 28.57 -14.35
CA LEU A 488 2.67 28.19 -14.32
C LEU A 488 2.29 27.40 -15.58
N ALA A 489 1.77 26.19 -15.39
CA ALA A 489 1.33 25.31 -16.47
C ALA A 489 -0.14 25.59 -16.82
N THR A 490 -0.42 25.85 -18.09
CA THR A 490 -1.79 25.95 -18.62
C THR A 490 -2.28 24.56 -18.99
N LEU A 491 -3.49 24.20 -18.53
CA LEU A 491 -4.15 22.93 -18.81
C LEU A 491 -5.20 23.08 -19.91
N ASN A 492 -5.22 22.12 -20.85
CA ASN A 492 -6.22 22.01 -21.91
C ASN A 492 -6.63 20.56 -22.14
N THR A 493 -7.84 20.34 -22.68
CA THR A 493 -8.28 19.04 -23.18
C THR A 493 -8.36 19.02 -24.71
N TYR A 494 -8.09 17.85 -25.30
CA TYR A 494 -8.21 17.59 -26.73
C TYR A 494 -8.93 16.25 -26.96
N GLY A 495 -9.68 16.12 -28.06
CA GLY A 495 -10.35 14.87 -28.42
C GLY A 495 -11.66 14.58 -27.68
N LEU A 496 -12.21 15.53 -26.92
CA LEU A 496 -13.53 15.39 -26.33
C LEU A 496 -14.64 15.38 -27.42
N PRO A 497 -15.65 14.50 -27.31
CA PRO A 497 -16.82 14.50 -28.18
C PRO A 497 -17.60 15.83 -28.18
N ALA A 498 -18.24 16.14 -29.30
CA ALA A 498 -19.16 17.28 -29.39
C ALA A 498 -20.34 17.09 -28.42
N GLY A 499 -20.55 18.05 -27.51
CA GLY A 499 -21.57 17.96 -26.46
C GLY A 499 -21.03 17.75 -25.04
N ILE A 500 -19.70 17.75 -24.88
CA ILE A 500 -19.01 17.75 -23.58
C ILE A 500 -18.17 19.02 -23.47
N SER A 501 -18.33 19.77 -22.38
CA SER A 501 -17.47 20.91 -22.06
C SER A 501 -16.53 20.58 -20.90
N ALA A 502 -15.28 21.03 -20.98
CA ALA A 502 -14.27 20.85 -19.95
C ALA A 502 -13.92 22.19 -19.29
N SER A 503 -13.74 22.17 -17.97
CA SER A 503 -13.23 23.31 -17.20
C SER A 503 -12.23 22.85 -16.15
N PHE A 504 -11.11 23.56 -16.03
CA PHE A 504 -10.09 23.33 -15.02
C PHE A 504 -10.15 24.40 -13.92
N SER A 505 -9.93 24.01 -12.67
CA SER A 505 -9.80 24.94 -11.54
C SER A 505 -8.78 24.42 -10.50
N PRO A 506 -7.68 25.17 -10.21
CA PRO A 506 -7.23 26.38 -10.91
C PRO A 506 -6.70 26.09 -12.33
N ASN A 507 -6.59 27.12 -13.17
CA ASN A 507 -5.88 27.08 -14.45
C ASN A 507 -5.46 28.51 -14.87
N PRO A 508 -4.16 28.83 -15.00
CA PRO A 508 -3.00 27.93 -14.94
C PRO A 508 -2.67 27.43 -13.52
N VAL A 509 -1.85 26.39 -13.43
CA VAL A 509 -1.53 25.63 -12.20
C VAL A 509 -0.04 25.75 -11.87
N SER A 510 0.29 25.92 -10.60
CA SER A 510 1.68 25.94 -10.13
C SER A 510 2.33 24.55 -10.20
N PRO A 511 3.64 24.46 -10.46
CA PRO A 511 4.38 23.20 -10.33
C PRO A 511 4.17 22.56 -8.94
N GLY A 512 4.03 21.23 -8.90
CA GLY A 512 3.75 20.47 -7.68
C GLY A 512 2.31 20.57 -7.16
N SER A 513 1.43 21.31 -7.84
CA SER A 513 0.04 21.53 -7.41
C SER A 513 -0.96 20.73 -8.24
N THR A 514 -2.20 20.64 -7.75
CA THR A 514 -3.30 19.93 -8.41
C THR A 514 -4.35 20.88 -8.97
N ALA A 515 -5.03 20.47 -10.03
CA ALA A 515 -6.24 21.08 -10.54
C ALA A 515 -7.37 20.07 -10.75
N SER A 516 -8.60 20.53 -10.51
CA SER A 516 -9.82 19.76 -10.80
C SER A 516 -10.24 19.99 -12.25
N LEU A 517 -10.31 18.92 -13.04
CA LEU A 517 -10.95 18.92 -14.36
C LEU A 517 -12.40 18.46 -14.20
N ASN A 518 -13.34 19.35 -14.51
CA ASN A 518 -14.77 19.05 -14.53
C ASN A 518 -15.24 18.94 -15.99
N LEU A 519 -15.79 17.79 -16.34
CA LEU A 519 -16.48 17.54 -17.61
C LEU A 519 -17.99 17.66 -17.38
N ASN A 520 -18.66 18.47 -18.20
CA ASN A 520 -20.11 18.61 -18.21
C ASN A 520 -20.68 18.04 -19.52
N ILE A 521 -21.51 17.00 -19.42
CA ILE A 521 -22.11 16.27 -20.52
C ILE A 521 -23.55 16.75 -20.69
N TYR A 522 -23.79 17.61 -21.68
CA TYR A 522 -25.11 18.24 -21.90
C TYR A 522 -25.83 17.73 -23.14
N ASN A 523 -25.14 17.04 -24.06
CA ASN A 523 -25.77 16.44 -25.23
C ASN A 523 -26.32 15.05 -24.91
N THR A 524 -27.65 14.93 -24.87
CA THR A 524 -28.35 13.67 -24.57
C THR A 524 -28.37 12.67 -25.72
N SER A 525 -27.83 13.03 -26.89
CA SER A 525 -27.74 12.15 -28.07
C SER A 525 -26.40 11.43 -28.21
N LEU A 526 -25.49 11.57 -27.23
CA LEU A 526 -24.24 10.81 -27.21
C LEU A 526 -24.54 9.32 -26.99
N SER A 527 -23.79 8.44 -27.66
CA SER A 527 -23.89 6.99 -27.41
C SER A 527 -23.18 6.62 -26.12
N SER A 528 -23.71 5.63 -25.39
CA SER A 528 -22.96 4.99 -24.30
C SER A 528 -21.67 4.36 -24.83
N GLY A 529 -20.59 4.41 -24.05
CA GLY A 529 -19.30 3.85 -24.43
C GLY A 529 -18.12 4.55 -23.77
N ILE A 530 -16.91 4.06 -24.07
CA ILE A 530 -15.66 4.61 -23.54
C ILE A 530 -15.11 5.64 -24.53
N TYR A 531 -14.89 6.86 -24.05
CA TYR A 531 -14.31 7.96 -24.79
C TYR A 531 -12.93 8.29 -24.24
N SER A 532 -11.90 8.22 -25.07
CA SER A 532 -10.56 8.69 -24.71
C SER A 532 -10.38 10.15 -25.10
N PHE A 533 -9.76 10.94 -24.24
CA PHE A 533 -9.35 12.32 -24.53
C PHE A 533 -7.97 12.59 -23.93
N THR A 534 -7.32 13.64 -24.39
CA THR A 534 -5.98 14.02 -23.94
C THR A 534 -6.06 15.26 -23.07
N ILE A 535 -5.36 15.24 -21.95
CA ILE A 535 -5.12 16.39 -21.07
C ILE A 535 -3.69 16.84 -21.33
N ARG A 536 -3.50 18.08 -21.78
CA ARG A 536 -2.18 18.66 -22.00
C ARG A 536 -1.89 19.70 -20.92
N ALA A 537 -0.71 19.64 -20.34
CA ALA A 537 -0.13 20.69 -19.51
C ALA A 537 1.02 21.36 -20.28
N GLN A 538 1.04 22.70 -20.29
CA GLN A 538 2.04 23.46 -21.03
C GLN A 538 2.48 24.72 -20.28
N ASP A 539 3.79 24.90 -20.10
CA ASP A 539 4.39 26.20 -19.75
C ASP A 539 5.16 26.77 -20.96
N THR A 540 5.98 27.81 -20.73
CA THR A 540 6.79 28.44 -21.77
C THR A 540 7.82 27.52 -22.41
N TYR A 541 8.26 26.46 -21.72
CA TYR A 541 9.43 25.65 -22.10
C TYR A 541 9.13 24.16 -22.27
N SER A 542 8.00 23.68 -21.73
CA SER A 542 7.67 22.27 -21.60
C SER A 542 6.21 22.04 -21.93
N SER A 543 5.92 20.94 -22.61
CA SER A 543 4.56 20.45 -22.85
C SER A 543 4.51 18.95 -22.66
N THR A 544 3.55 18.48 -21.88
CA THR A 544 3.34 17.06 -21.59
C THR A 544 1.86 16.73 -21.59
N GLU A 545 1.54 15.46 -21.80
CA GLU A 545 0.19 14.96 -21.99
C GLU A 545 -0.09 13.76 -21.09
N ALA A 546 -1.33 13.67 -20.61
CA ALA A 546 -1.88 12.48 -19.99
C ALA A 546 -3.19 12.13 -20.69
N ASN A 547 -3.53 10.84 -20.71
CA ASN A 547 -4.81 10.39 -21.23
C ASN A 547 -5.86 10.35 -20.11
N GLY A 548 -7.08 10.76 -20.45
CA GLY A 548 -8.28 10.53 -19.67
C GLY A 548 -9.26 9.64 -20.43
N PHE A 549 -9.99 8.80 -19.71
CA PHE A 549 -11.01 7.90 -20.22
C PHE A 549 -12.33 8.22 -19.53
N LEU A 550 -13.36 8.51 -20.32
CA LEU A 550 -14.71 8.75 -19.83
C LEU A 550 -15.63 7.64 -20.34
N THR A 551 -16.13 6.82 -19.42
CA THR A 551 -17.20 5.86 -19.72
C THR A 551 -18.54 6.58 -19.56
N LEU A 552 -19.29 6.70 -20.66
CA LEU A 552 -20.64 7.23 -20.63
C LEU A 552 -21.66 6.10 -20.60
N LEU A 553 -22.60 6.21 -19.66
CA LEU A 553 -23.79 5.38 -19.55
C LEU A 553 -25.03 6.18 -19.94
N ASP A 554 -25.98 5.54 -20.62
CA ASP A 554 -27.24 6.16 -21.06
C ASP A 554 -28.45 5.72 -20.23
N GLN A 555 -28.26 4.78 -19.30
CA GLN A 555 -29.33 4.21 -18.50
C GLN A 555 -28.83 3.63 -17.17
N THR A 556 -29.75 3.53 -16.21
CA THR A 556 -29.56 2.74 -14.99
C THR A 556 -29.54 1.25 -15.32
N PRO A 557 -28.96 0.38 -14.46
CA PRO A 557 -28.93 -1.04 -14.73
C PRO A 557 -30.35 -1.61 -14.76
N PRO A 558 -30.65 -2.60 -15.62
CA PRO A 558 -31.93 -3.31 -15.55
C PRO A 558 -32.04 -4.11 -14.24
N ALA A 559 -33.27 -4.52 -13.90
CA ALA A 559 -33.49 -5.39 -12.75
C ALA A 559 -32.75 -6.73 -12.93
N PRO A 560 -31.99 -7.20 -11.93
CA PRO A 560 -31.31 -8.49 -12.00
C PRO A 560 -32.32 -9.64 -11.90
N THR A 561 -31.96 -10.80 -12.46
CA THR A 561 -32.75 -12.03 -12.35
C THR A 561 -32.36 -12.78 -11.08
N LEU A 562 -33.31 -13.04 -10.19
CA LEU A 562 -33.06 -13.81 -8.97
C LEU A 562 -32.89 -15.30 -9.30
N THR A 563 -31.95 -15.98 -8.63
CA THR A 563 -31.61 -17.38 -8.90
C THR A 563 -31.74 -18.29 -7.69
N ALA A 564 -31.40 -17.80 -6.49
CA ALA A 564 -31.55 -18.55 -5.24
C ALA A 564 -31.94 -17.63 -4.08
N PRO A 565 -32.80 -18.06 -3.15
CA PRO A 565 -33.70 -19.22 -3.27
C PRO A 565 -34.64 -19.12 -4.49
N ALA A 566 -35.01 -20.24 -5.08
CA ALA A 566 -35.93 -20.25 -6.22
C ALA A 566 -37.36 -19.92 -5.74
N SER A 567 -38.13 -19.21 -6.57
CA SER A 567 -39.48 -18.79 -6.18
C SER A 567 -40.40 -20.00 -5.93
N GLY A 568 -41.10 -19.99 -4.80
CA GLY A 568 -42.04 -21.01 -4.36
C GLY A 568 -41.41 -22.20 -3.63
N THR A 569 -40.08 -22.24 -3.43
CA THR A 569 -39.45 -23.36 -2.73
C THR A 569 -39.78 -23.36 -1.25
N THR A 570 -40.10 -24.53 -0.71
CA THR A 570 -40.30 -24.77 0.72
C THR A 570 -39.11 -25.52 1.32
N GLY A 571 -38.99 -25.57 2.66
CA GLY A 571 -37.93 -26.35 3.31
C GLY A 571 -36.54 -25.73 3.20
N GLN A 572 -36.44 -24.42 2.94
CA GLN A 572 -35.16 -23.73 2.81
C GLN A 572 -34.47 -23.60 4.17
N THR A 573 -33.14 -23.57 4.20
CA THR A 573 -32.38 -23.31 5.44
C THR A 573 -32.77 -21.96 6.07
N LEU A 574 -32.58 -21.81 7.38
CA LEU A 574 -32.82 -20.57 8.11
C LEU A 574 -31.81 -19.47 7.73
N ALA A 575 -30.66 -19.84 7.19
CA ALA A 575 -29.64 -18.91 6.69
C ALA A 575 -29.42 -19.09 5.17
N PRO A 576 -30.38 -18.68 4.32
CA PRO A 576 -30.24 -18.84 2.87
C PRO A 576 -29.17 -17.91 2.30
N VAL A 577 -28.46 -18.38 1.28
CA VAL A 577 -27.64 -17.51 0.43
C VAL A 577 -28.50 -17.00 -0.71
N PHE A 578 -28.63 -15.68 -0.81
CA PHE A 578 -29.35 -15.01 -1.88
C PHE A 578 -28.43 -14.82 -3.08
N HIS A 579 -28.89 -15.23 -4.26
CA HIS A 579 -28.14 -15.08 -5.50
C HIS A 579 -29.00 -14.47 -6.61
N TRP A 580 -28.38 -13.62 -7.43
CA TRP A 580 -28.99 -13.05 -8.63
C TRP A 580 -27.97 -12.94 -9.78
N SER A 581 -28.44 -12.60 -10.98
CA SER A 581 -27.59 -12.46 -12.15
C SER A 581 -26.77 -11.17 -12.09
N ALA A 582 -25.46 -11.25 -12.33
CA ALA A 582 -24.65 -10.07 -12.58
C ALA A 582 -25.03 -9.39 -13.91
N HIS A 583 -24.99 -8.06 -13.96
CA HIS A 583 -25.22 -7.28 -15.18
C HIS A 583 -24.04 -6.34 -15.46
N PRO A 584 -23.53 -6.24 -16.71
CA PRO A 584 -22.36 -5.39 -17.04
C PRO A 584 -22.54 -3.89 -16.74
N LEU A 585 -23.79 -3.41 -16.72
CA LEU A 585 -24.10 -2.02 -16.37
C LEU A 585 -24.15 -1.75 -14.86
N ALA A 586 -24.17 -2.78 -14.00
CA ALA A 586 -24.27 -2.62 -12.55
C ALA A 586 -22.88 -2.64 -11.91
N ALA A 587 -22.53 -1.55 -11.24
CA ALA A 587 -21.31 -1.41 -10.46
C ALA A 587 -21.48 -1.98 -9.03
N SER A 588 -22.71 -1.97 -8.51
CA SER A 588 -23.08 -2.56 -7.22
C SER A 588 -24.56 -2.95 -7.20
N TYR A 589 -25.00 -3.60 -6.13
CA TYR A 589 -26.37 -4.06 -5.95
C TYR A 589 -26.96 -3.64 -4.61
N ASP A 590 -28.28 -3.49 -4.54
CA ASP A 590 -29.01 -3.52 -3.27
C ASP A 590 -29.82 -4.81 -3.17
N LEU A 591 -29.94 -5.35 -1.95
CA LEU A 591 -30.84 -6.44 -1.61
C LEU A 591 -31.84 -5.99 -0.54
N GLN A 592 -33.08 -6.47 -0.65
CA GLN A 592 -34.06 -6.44 0.44
C GLN A 592 -34.64 -7.84 0.68
N VAL A 593 -34.86 -8.17 1.95
CA VAL A 593 -35.57 -9.37 2.41
C VAL A 593 -36.70 -8.93 3.35
N SER A 594 -37.90 -9.49 3.20
CA SER A 594 -39.11 -9.06 3.89
C SER A 594 -40.02 -10.24 4.24
N THR A 595 -40.84 -10.09 5.29
CA THR A 595 -41.93 -11.02 5.62
C THR A 595 -43.18 -10.81 4.76
N ASP A 596 -43.24 -9.74 3.95
CA ASP A 596 -44.37 -9.44 3.08
C ASP A 596 -43.94 -9.10 1.64
N SER A 597 -44.82 -9.42 0.69
CA SER A 597 -44.55 -9.19 -0.74
C SER A 597 -44.47 -7.72 -1.16
N GLY A 598 -44.95 -6.80 -0.30
CA GLY A 598 -44.91 -5.36 -0.53
C GLY A 598 -43.62 -4.71 -0.02
N PHE A 599 -42.76 -5.44 0.70
CA PHE A 599 -41.54 -4.94 1.33
C PHE A 599 -41.81 -3.81 2.33
N ILE A 600 -42.88 -3.94 3.12
CA ILE A 600 -43.23 -3.01 4.20
C ILE A 600 -42.45 -3.38 5.46
N ASN A 601 -42.40 -4.67 5.79
CA ASN A 601 -41.74 -5.24 6.96
C ASN A 601 -40.41 -5.87 6.54
N LEU A 602 -39.36 -5.05 6.50
CA LEU A 602 -38.02 -5.49 6.09
C LEU A 602 -37.33 -6.23 7.24
N ILE A 603 -36.79 -7.40 6.92
CA ILE A 603 -35.86 -8.14 7.78
C ILE A 603 -34.42 -7.71 7.47
N CYS A 604 -34.13 -7.45 6.19
CA CYS A 604 -32.81 -7.00 5.74
C CYS A 604 -32.94 -5.94 4.63
N SER A 605 -32.05 -4.95 4.66
CA SER A 605 -31.84 -3.97 3.59
C SER A 605 -30.35 -3.70 3.46
N ALA A 606 -29.71 -4.35 2.48
CA ALA A 606 -28.26 -4.29 2.26
C ALA A 606 -27.95 -3.52 0.97
N PRO A 607 -27.55 -2.23 1.03
CA PRO A 607 -27.20 -1.44 -0.14
C PRO A 607 -25.72 -1.59 -0.52
N GLY A 608 -25.41 -1.34 -1.80
CA GLY A 608 -24.02 -1.20 -2.27
C GLY A 608 -23.17 -2.47 -2.28
N LEU A 609 -23.79 -3.64 -2.38
CA LEU A 609 -23.12 -4.93 -2.46
C LEU A 609 -22.26 -5.03 -3.73
N PRO A 610 -20.98 -5.42 -3.62
CA PRO A 610 -20.07 -5.48 -4.76
C PRO A 610 -20.28 -6.74 -5.63
N SER A 611 -20.90 -7.78 -5.07
CA SER A 611 -21.14 -9.07 -5.72
C SER A 611 -22.64 -9.36 -5.84
N PRO A 612 -23.06 -10.23 -6.79
CA PRO A 612 -24.46 -10.53 -7.04
C PRO A 612 -25.01 -11.62 -6.09
N ASP A 613 -24.55 -11.58 -4.85
CA ASP A 613 -24.86 -12.55 -3.81
C ASP A 613 -24.85 -11.89 -2.43
N TYR A 614 -25.54 -12.51 -1.49
CA TYR A 614 -25.57 -12.07 -0.10
C TYR A 614 -25.90 -13.23 0.83
N GLN A 615 -25.15 -13.31 1.93
CA GLN A 615 -25.37 -14.19 3.06
C GLN A 615 -25.33 -13.34 4.34
N GLY A 616 -26.05 -13.75 5.39
CA GLY A 616 -26.09 -13.02 6.67
C GLY A 616 -27.48 -12.61 7.12
N VAL A 617 -28.53 -13.25 6.59
CA VAL A 617 -29.89 -13.14 7.15
C VAL A 617 -30.25 -14.48 7.76
N ILE A 618 -30.45 -14.50 9.08
CA ILE A 618 -31.09 -15.60 9.79
C ILE A 618 -32.60 -15.34 9.79
N LEU A 619 -33.37 -16.36 9.45
CA LEU A 619 -34.81 -16.30 9.26
C LEU A 619 -35.53 -17.23 10.22
N GLU A 620 -36.76 -16.88 10.56
CA GLU A 620 -37.60 -17.70 11.42
C GLU A 620 -37.99 -19.00 10.72
N PRO A 621 -38.08 -20.13 11.45
CA PRO A 621 -38.55 -21.39 10.90
C PRO A 621 -39.99 -21.30 10.44
N ALA A 622 -40.35 -22.19 9.51
CA ALA A 622 -41.72 -22.36 8.98
C ALA A 622 -42.41 -21.04 8.58
N SER A 623 -41.65 -20.14 7.97
CA SER A 623 -42.09 -18.78 7.63
C SER A 623 -41.78 -18.47 6.17
N THR A 624 -42.67 -17.72 5.52
CA THR A 624 -42.51 -17.32 4.11
C THR A 624 -41.89 -15.95 4.04
N TYR A 625 -40.82 -15.83 3.26
CA TYR A 625 -40.09 -14.60 3.03
C TYR A 625 -40.06 -14.24 1.57
N TYR A 626 -39.90 -12.94 1.31
CA TYR A 626 -39.79 -12.35 -0.01
C TYR A 626 -38.45 -11.64 -0.11
N PHE A 627 -37.73 -11.82 -1.21
CA PHE A 627 -36.52 -11.05 -1.47
C PHE A 627 -36.51 -10.46 -2.88
N ARG A 628 -35.83 -9.32 -3.03
CA ARG A 628 -35.63 -8.63 -4.30
C ARG A 628 -34.28 -7.93 -4.33
N ALA A 629 -33.70 -7.81 -5.52
CA ALA A 629 -32.43 -7.13 -5.74
C ALA A 629 -32.56 -6.06 -6.86
N ARG A 630 -31.69 -5.05 -6.84
CA ARG A 630 -31.53 -4.09 -7.96
C ARG A 630 -30.07 -3.73 -8.17
N GLY A 631 -29.69 -3.47 -9.41
CA GLY A 631 -28.37 -2.92 -9.73
C GLY A 631 -28.30 -1.40 -9.52
N ARG A 632 -27.09 -0.89 -9.29
CA ARG A 632 -26.76 0.53 -9.25
C ARG A 632 -25.53 0.82 -10.11
N ASN A 633 -25.49 2.02 -10.68
CA ASN A 633 -24.32 2.60 -11.34
C ASN A 633 -24.34 4.13 -11.19
N THR A 634 -23.47 4.83 -11.90
CA THR A 634 -23.41 6.31 -11.86
C THR A 634 -24.71 7.00 -12.31
N CYS A 635 -25.52 6.35 -13.17
CA CYS A 635 -26.85 6.86 -13.56
C CYS A 635 -27.89 6.73 -12.44
N GLY A 636 -27.58 5.99 -11.38
CA GLY A 636 -28.45 5.79 -10.22
C GLY A 636 -28.89 4.34 -10.05
N ALA A 637 -29.97 4.17 -9.28
CA ALA A 637 -30.54 2.85 -9.00
C ALA A 637 -31.46 2.39 -10.13
N GLY A 638 -31.25 1.14 -10.58
CA GLY A 638 -32.17 0.42 -11.44
C GLY A 638 -33.48 0.08 -10.75
N PRO A 639 -34.45 -0.47 -11.49
CA PRO A 639 -35.67 -1.02 -10.90
C PRO A 639 -35.36 -2.26 -10.06
N TRP A 640 -36.20 -2.49 -9.05
CA TRP A 640 -36.20 -3.75 -8.29
C TRP A 640 -36.63 -4.92 -9.17
N SER A 641 -36.02 -6.09 -8.94
CA SER A 641 -36.50 -7.36 -9.48
C SER A 641 -37.93 -7.67 -9.01
N ALA A 642 -38.63 -8.52 -9.77
CA ALA A 642 -39.79 -9.20 -9.23
C ALA A 642 -39.37 -10.01 -7.99
N PRO A 643 -40.14 -9.98 -6.90
CA PRO A 643 -39.74 -10.68 -5.69
C PRO A 643 -39.87 -12.19 -5.86
N HIS A 644 -38.88 -12.92 -5.36
CA HIS A 644 -39.01 -14.35 -5.13
C HIS A 644 -39.57 -14.59 -3.73
N ALA A 645 -40.52 -15.51 -3.63
CA ALA A 645 -41.03 -15.99 -2.35
C ALA A 645 -40.43 -17.36 -2.03
N PHE A 646 -40.08 -17.64 -0.78
CA PHE A 646 -39.65 -18.97 -0.35
C PHE A 646 -40.05 -19.21 1.10
N THR A 647 -40.16 -20.47 1.50
CA THR A 647 -40.54 -20.86 2.86
C THR A 647 -39.39 -21.62 3.52
N THR A 648 -38.98 -21.16 4.69
CA THR A 648 -37.97 -21.82 5.52
C THR A 648 -38.46 -23.18 6.01
N ALA A 649 -37.52 -24.07 6.33
CA ALA A 649 -37.78 -25.38 6.89
C ALA A 649 -38.49 -25.25 8.24
N ILE A 650 -39.25 -26.29 8.58
CA ILE A 650 -39.74 -26.43 9.94
C ILE A 650 -38.55 -26.90 10.76
N THR A 651 -38.18 -26.10 11.76
CA THR A 651 -37.05 -26.36 12.62
C THR A 651 -37.40 -25.91 14.04
N PHE A 652 -37.04 -26.70 15.05
CA PHE A 652 -37.19 -26.37 16.47
C PHE A 652 -35.83 -26.01 17.04
N CYS A 653 -35.63 -24.74 17.34
CA CYS A 653 -34.44 -24.26 18.01
C CYS A 653 -34.69 -24.22 19.50
N GLN A 654 -33.75 -24.73 20.28
CA GLN A 654 -33.75 -24.65 21.73
C GLN A 654 -32.37 -24.19 22.20
N SER A 655 -32.35 -23.26 23.13
CA SER A 655 -31.14 -22.92 23.88
C SER A 655 -31.05 -23.77 25.14
N ALA A 656 -29.91 -24.44 25.30
CA ALA A 656 -29.57 -25.18 26.50
C ALA A 656 -28.32 -24.55 27.13
N PRO A 657 -28.45 -23.86 28.28
CA PRO A 657 -27.29 -23.39 29.03
C PRO A 657 -26.62 -24.53 29.79
N TYR A 658 -25.32 -24.36 30.06
CA TYR A 658 -24.64 -25.18 31.05
C TYR A 658 -25.02 -24.73 32.47
N ASP A 659 -25.77 -25.57 33.18
CA ASP A 659 -26.28 -25.29 34.54
C ASP A 659 -25.40 -25.86 35.68
N GLY A 660 -24.21 -26.37 35.35
CA GLY A 660 -23.29 -26.93 36.35
C GLY A 660 -22.38 -25.88 37.02
N PRO A 661 -21.66 -26.25 38.10
CA PRO A 661 -20.66 -25.36 38.69
C PRO A 661 -19.49 -25.11 37.71
N PRO A 662 -18.73 -24.01 37.87
CA PRO A 662 -17.54 -23.77 37.06
C PRO A 662 -16.58 -24.96 37.06
N ILE A 663 -16.06 -25.32 35.89
CA ILE A 663 -15.20 -26.50 35.71
C ILE A 663 -13.74 -26.05 35.66
N PRO A 664 -12.87 -26.48 36.59
CA PRO A 664 -11.50 -26.02 36.65
C PRO A 664 -10.67 -26.49 35.44
N ILE A 665 -9.76 -25.63 35.00
CA ILE A 665 -8.64 -25.89 34.10
C ILE A 665 -7.38 -25.91 34.97
N SER A 666 -6.62 -27.01 34.93
CA SER A 666 -5.53 -27.26 35.88
C SER A 666 -4.28 -26.47 35.51
N PRO A 667 -3.65 -25.74 36.44
CA PRO A 667 -2.39 -25.05 36.20
C PRO A 667 -1.16 -25.97 36.20
N GLN A 668 -1.35 -27.30 36.09
CA GLN A 668 -0.29 -28.30 36.12
C GLN A 668 -0.59 -29.45 35.15
N GLY A 669 0.39 -29.79 34.30
CA GLY A 669 0.26 -30.68 33.14
C GLY A 669 -0.51 -30.07 31.96
N SER A 670 -0.30 -30.56 30.73
CA SER A 670 -1.22 -30.26 29.62
C SER A 670 -2.58 -30.83 29.98
N SER A 671 -3.49 -29.95 30.37
CA SER A 671 -4.77 -30.32 30.94
C SER A 671 -5.87 -30.10 29.92
N TYR A 672 -6.75 -31.10 29.79
CA TYR A 672 -8.01 -30.92 29.09
C TYR A 672 -9.13 -31.00 30.11
N THR A 673 -10.09 -30.10 29.99
CA THR A 673 -11.30 -30.10 30.80
C THR A 673 -12.50 -30.21 29.87
N THR A 674 -13.56 -30.88 30.31
CA THR A 674 -14.75 -31.10 29.47
C THR A 674 -16.00 -30.73 30.24
N SER A 675 -16.79 -29.85 29.65
CA SER A 675 -18.16 -29.55 30.05
C SER A 675 -19.13 -30.33 29.18
N SER A 676 -20.27 -30.71 29.74
CA SER A 676 -21.30 -31.49 29.05
C SER A 676 -22.67 -30.85 29.26
N ILE A 677 -23.38 -30.59 28.17
CA ILE A 677 -24.80 -30.23 28.15
C ILE A 677 -25.56 -31.44 27.62
N LYS A 678 -26.59 -31.86 28.34
CA LYS A 678 -27.45 -32.97 27.91
C LYS A 678 -28.68 -32.39 27.23
N ILE A 679 -28.92 -32.80 25.99
CA ILE A 679 -30.13 -32.44 25.25
C ILE A 679 -31.14 -33.58 25.36
N ASP A 680 -32.28 -33.29 25.99
CA ASP A 680 -33.43 -34.19 26.07
C ASP A 680 -34.40 -33.85 24.92
N GLY A 681 -34.51 -34.70 23.90
CA GLY A 681 -35.42 -34.45 22.76
C GLY A 681 -35.09 -35.27 21.52
N VAL A 682 -36.09 -35.56 20.69
CA VAL A 682 -35.96 -36.36 19.47
C VAL A 682 -35.87 -35.46 18.22
N GLY A 683 -34.99 -35.78 17.28
CA GLY A 683 -34.81 -35.04 16.02
C GLY A 683 -33.40 -35.16 15.47
N THR A 684 -33.18 -34.68 14.23
CA THR A 684 -31.84 -34.50 13.66
C THR A 684 -31.44 -33.03 13.68
N VAL A 685 -30.17 -32.75 13.92
CA VAL A 685 -29.58 -31.42 13.90
C VAL A 685 -29.87 -30.75 12.56
N ALA A 686 -30.37 -29.54 12.61
CA ALA A 686 -30.66 -28.66 11.48
C ALA A 686 -29.90 -27.33 11.58
N GLY A 687 -29.35 -27.01 12.75
CA GLY A 687 -28.46 -25.86 12.97
C GLY A 687 -27.85 -25.91 14.37
N VAL A 688 -26.66 -25.34 14.54
CA VAL A 688 -25.94 -25.28 15.82
C VAL A 688 -25.32 -23.89 15.95
N VAL A 689 -25.55 -23.23 17.08
CA VAL A 689 -24.86 -22.01 17.49
C VAL A 689 -24.36 -22.20 18.92
N ILE A 690 -23.16 -21.75 19.21
CA ILE A 690 -22.62 -21.76 20.57
C ILE A 690 -22.57 -20.32 21.06
N ARG A 691 -23.12 -20.04 22.24
CA ARG A 691 -23.13 -18.70 22.83
C ARG A 691 -22.44 -18.71 24.18
N ASN A 692 -22.02 -17.52 24.60
CA ASN A 692 -21.65 -17.23 25.98
C ASN A 692 -20.59 -18.18 26.56
N ILE A 693 -19.61 -18.63 25.75
CA ILE A 693 -18.45 -19.37 26.23
C ILE A 693 -17.62 -18.43 27.08
N ASP A 694 -17.79 -18.53 28.40
CA ASP A 694 -17.05 -17.77 29.40
C ASP A 694 -15.96 -18.68 29.99
N ILE A 695 -14.71 -18.36 29.65
CA ILE A 695 -13.54 -19.05 30.17
C ILE A 695 -12.69 -18.01 30.90
N GLY A 696 -12.60 -18.14 32.22
CA GLY A 696 -11.59 -17.41 33.00
C GLY A 696 -10.26 -18.15 32.87
N HIS A 697 -9.26 -17.54 32.24
CA HIS A 697 -7.89 -18.06 32.17
C HIS A 697 -6.91 -16.89 32.19
N SER A 698 -5.74 -17.07 32.81
CA SER A 698 -4.74 -16.00 32.95
C SER A 698 -3.99 -15.70 31.64
N TYR A 699 -3.82 -16.70 30.79
CA TYR A 699 -3.19 -16.60 29.48
C TYR A 699 -4.08 -17.34 28.48
N VAL A 700 -4.68 -16.67 27.50
CA VAL A 700 -5.65 -17.36 26.61
C VAL A 700 -5.00 -17.98 25.36
N GLY A 701 -3.78 -17.56 25.03
CA GLY A 701 -3.06 -17.93 23.81
C GLY A 701 -2.50 -19.35 23.74
N ASP A 702 -2.59 -20.10 24.82
CA ASP A 702 -2.27 -21.53 24.92
C ASP A 702 -3.53 -22.40 24.96
N LEU A 703 -4.73 -21.81 24.90
CA LEU A 703 -5.98 -22.55 24.89
C LEU A 703 -6.39 -22.96 23.48
N SER A 704 -7.05 -24.10 23.38
CA SER A 704 -7.85 -24.49 22.22
C SER A 704 -9.15 -25.13 22.68
N ALA A 705 -10.20 -25.04 21.87
CA ALA A 705 -11.48 -25.66 22.21
C ALA A 705 -12.11 -26.37 21.01
N PHE A 706 -12.86 -27.43 21.30
CA PHE A 706 -13.70 -28.11 20.32
C PHE A 706 -15.02 -28.57 20.94
N LEU A 707 -16.07 -28.62 20.11
CA LEU A 707 -17.36 -29.21 20.46
C LEU A 707 -17.41 -30.65 19.93
N ARG A 708 -17.96 -31.58 20.71
CA ARG A 708 -18.26 -32.94 20.30
C ARG A 708 -19.76 -33.22 20.38
N SER A 709 -20.34 -33.72 19.29
CA SER A 709 -21.75 -34.13 19.23
C SER A 709 -21.99 -35.50 19.89
N PRO A 710 -23.25 -35.86 20.20
CA PRO A 710 -23.60 -37.18 20.74
C PRO A 710 -23.20 -38.36 19.84
N SER A 711 -23.12 -38.13 18.52
CA SER A 711 -22.68 -39.14 17.54
C SER A 711 -21.16 -39.39 17.59
N GLY A 712 -20.41 -38.45 18.19
CA GLY A 712 -18.96 -38.49 18.34
C GLY A 712 -18.19 -37.56 17.38
N SER A 713 -18.86 -36.89 16.44
CA SER A 713 -18.27 -35.89 15.55
C SER A 713 -17.69 -34.71 16.31
N VAL A 714 -16.62 -34.10 15.78
CA VAL A 714 -15.85 -33.03 16.45
C VAL A 714 -15.78 -31.81 15.54
N VAL A 715 -16.01 -30.64 16.11
CA VAL A 715 -15.86 -29.32 15.46
C VAL A 715 -14.86 -28.50 16.26
N HIS A 716 -13.73 -28.15 15.66
CA HIS A 716 -12.75 -27.26 16.27
C HIS A 716 -13.25 -25.80 16.26
N LEU A 717 -13.20 -25.13 17.41
CA LEU A 717 -13.72 -23.77 17.56
C LEU A 717 -12.62 -22.73 17.39
N PHE A 718 -11.53 -22.85 18.17
CA PHE A 718 -10.37 -21.97 18.10
C PHE A 718 -9.10 -22.71 18.54
N ASN A 719 -7.93 -22.19 18.18
CA ASN A 719 -6.66 -22.84 18.48
C ASN A 719 -5.53 -21.82 18.68
N ARG A 720 -5.21 -21.56 19.95
CA ARG A 720 -4.13 -20.69 20.40
C ARG A 720 -4.27 -19.24 19.90
N PRO A 721 -5.35 -18.53 20.33
CA PRO A 721 -5.62 -17.15 19.95
C PRO A 721 -4.38 -16.26 20.09
N GLY A 722 -4.04 -15.49 19.06
CA GLY A 722 -2.83 -14.65 18.98
C GLY A 722 -1.72 -15.23 18.11
N VAL A 723 -1.88 -16.40 17.49
CA VAL A 723 -0.92 -17.01 16.56
C VAL A 723 -1.42 -16.81 15.11
N PRO A 724 -0.59 -16.38 14.13
CA PRO A 724 0.87 -16.22 14.17
C PRO A 724 1.36 -14.84 14.65
N GLY A 725 0.46 -13.94 15.08
CA GLY A 725 0.83 -12.59 15.53
C GLY A 725 1.88 -12.56 16.64
N SER A 726 1.93 -13.62 17.45
CA SER A 726 2.95 -13.90 18.45
C SER A 726 3.31 -15.39 18.42
N PHE A 727 4.56 -15.73 18.78
CA PHE A 727 5.00 -17.14 18.93
C PHE A 727 4.34 -17.86 20.12
N PHE A 728 3.79 -17.09 21.06
CA PHE A 728 3.25 -17.60 22.33
C PHE A 728 1.72 -17.49 22.40
N GLY A 729 1.07 -16.85 21.42
CA GLY A 729 -0.35 -16.52 21.46
C GLY A 729 -0.62 -15.21 22.24
N CYS A 730 -1.87 -14.99 22.61
CA CYS A 730 -2.37 -13.84 23.33
C CYS A 730 -2.15 -13.99 24.84
N SER A 731 -1.41 -13.04 25.42
CA SER A 731 -1.12 -13.00 26.86
C SER A 731 -2.22 -12.34 27.70
N GLY A 732 -3.33 -11.98 27.09
CA GLY A 732 -4.49 -11.42 27.79
C GLY A 732 -5.21 -12.48 28.61
N SER A 733 -6.05 -12.04 29.56
CA SER A 733 -6.82 -12.94 30.41
C SER A 733 -8.31 -12.97 30.03
N GLY A 734 -8.92 -14.15 30.11
CA GLY A 734 -10.36 -14.37 29.94
C GLY A 734 -10.85 -14.38 28.49
N LEU A 735 -11.84 -15.23 28.20
CA LEU A 735 -12.53 -15.34 26.92
C LEU A 735 -14.03 -15.22 27.14
N MET A 736 -14.71 -14.46 26.28
CA MET A 736 -16.17 -14.36 26.22
C MET A 736 -16.63 -14.54 24.77
N LEU A 737 -16.70 -15.78 24.32
CA LEU A 737 -16.82 -16.13 22.90
C LEU A 737 -18.19 -16.72 22.57
N GLY A 738 -18.62 -16.57 21.34
CA GLY A 738 -19.64 -17.40 20.73
C GLY A 738 -19.27 -17.76 19.29
N PHE A 739 -19.88 -18.81 18.78
CA PHE A 739 -19.57 -19.38 17.48
C PHE A 739 -20.83 -19.63 16.65
N ALA A 740 -20.82 -19.11 15.43
CA ALA A 740 -21.81 -19.38 14.39
C ALA A 740 -21.12 -19.35 13.03
N ASP A 741 -21.56 -20.19 12.09
CA ASP A 741 -20.97 -20.26 10.75
C ASP A 741 -21.10 -18.95 9.96
N ASP A 742 -22.09 -18.13 10.30
CA ASP A 742 -22.39 -16.85 9.66
C ASP A 742 -22.03 -15.64 10.54
N ALA A 743 -21.20 -15.84 11.58
CA ALA A 743 -20.71 -14.74 12.40
C ALA A 743 -19.94 -13.71 11.54
N LEU A 744 -20.12 -12.42 11.88
CA LEU A 744 -19.48 -11.31 11.17
C LEU A 744 -17.96 -11.35 11.31
N HIS A 745 -17.45 -11.75 12.48
CA HIS A 745 -16.03 -11.88 12.71
C HIS A 745 -15.52 -13.25 12.27
N THR A 746 -14.45 -13.24 11.51
CA THR A 746 -13.80 -14.44 10.96
C THR A 746 -12.96 -15.16 12.02
N GLN A 747 -12.64 -16.42 11.76
CA GLN A 747 -11.71 -17.18 12.61
C GLN A 747 -10.32 -16.52 12.65
N GLU A 748 -9.86 -15.94 11.53
CA GLU A 748 -8.59 -15.21 11.47
C GLU A 748 -8.59 -13.96 12.36
N GLU A 749 -9.72 -13.24 12.46
CA GLU A 749 -9.86 -12.09 13.34
C GLU A 749 -9.85 -12.47 14.82
N LEU A 750 -10.43 -13.62 15.19
CA LEU A 750 -10.31 -14.18 16.54
C LEU A 750 -8.82 -14.40 16.87
N GLU A 751 -8.10 -15.09 15.99
CA GLU A 751 -6.68 -15.42 16.18
C GLU A 751 -5.76 -14.18 16.13
N ALA A 752 -6.24 -13.05 15.60
CA ALA A 752 -5.52 -11.78 15.58
C ALA A 752 -5.82 -10.85 16.78
N THR A 753 -6.81 -11.17 17.61
CA THR A 753 -7.27 -10.30 18.70
C THR A 753 -6.53 -10.59 20.01
N CYS A 754 -6.07 -9.54 20.71
CA CYS A 754 -5.52 -9.67 22.05
C CYS A 754 -5.66 -8.38 22.89
N ASN A 755 -6.68 -8.34 23.75
CA ASN A 755 -6.92 -7.28 24.74
C ASN A 755 -6.51 -7.72 26.15
N THR A 756 -6.76 -6.87 27.16
CA THR A 756 -6.36 -7.14 28.55
C THR A 756 -7.35 -8.04 29.32
N TYR A 757 -8.65 -7.71 29.33
CA TYR A 757 -9.72 -8.52 29.94
C TYR A 757 -11.13 -8.03 29.53
N PRO A 758 -12.05 -8.92 29.06
CA PRO A 758 -11.70 -10.22 28.50
C PRO A 758 -10.72 -10.00 27.33
N ALA A 759 -9.76 -10.90 27.19
CA ALA A 759 -8.74 -10.81 26.14
C ALA A 759 -9.37 -10.81 24.75
N ILE A 760 -10.42 -11.61 24.59
CA ILE A 760 -11.19 -11.72 23.35
C ILE A 760 -12.66 -11.87 23.72
N SER A 761 -13.51 -11.10 23.05
CA SER A 761 -14.96 -11.22 23.17
C SER A 761 -15.66 -10.99 21.83
N GLY A 762 -16.79 -11.67 21.64
CA GLY A 762 -17.61 -11.53 20.42
C GLY A 762 -18.10 -12.87 19.86
N MET A 763 -18.85 -12.78 18.76
CA MET A 763 -19.27 -13.92 17.95
C MET A 763 -18.31 -14.09 16.78
N PHE A 764 -17.75 -15.29 16.60
CA PHE A 764 -16.76 -15.60 15.57
C PHE A 764 -17.16 -16.84 14.77
N GLN A 765 -16.61 -16.95 13.56
CA GLN A 765 -16.69 -18.20 12.79
C GLN A 765 -15.74 -19.24 13.42
N PRO A 766 -16.16 -20.51 13.56
CA PRO A 766 -15.31 -21.58 14.08
C PRO A 766 -14.24 -22.03 13.06
N ILE A 767 -13.19 -22.73 13.51
CA ILE A 767 -12.20 -23.36 12.62
C ILE A 767 -12.86 -24.35 11.66
N ASP A 768 -13.71 -25.23 12.20
CA ASP A 768 -14.55 -26.12 11.40
C ASP A 768 -16.00 -25.63 11.42
N ALA A 769 -16.69 -25.67 10.29
CA ALA A 769 -18.09 -25.24 10.23
C ALA A 769 -18.99 -26.11 11.13
N LEU A 770 -19.79 -25.48 11.98
CA LEU A 770 -20.81 -26.12 12.83
C LEU A 770 -21.89 -26.81 12.02
N SER A 771 -22.18 -26.33 10.81
CA SER A 771 -23.07 -26.95 9.84
C SER A 771 -22.64 -28.36 9.40
N SER A 772 -21.39 -28.76 9.66
CA SER A 772 -20.94 -30.15 9.46
C SER A 772 -21.70 -31.17 10.32
N LEU A 773 -22.36 -30.71 11.40
CA LEU A 773 -23.14 -31.55 12.31
C LEU A 773 -24.60 -31.72 11.86
N ILE A 774 -25.03 -31.04 10.79
CA ILE A 774 -26.40 -31.14 10.27
C ILE A 774 -26.71 -32.57 9.82
N GLY A 775 -27.87 -33.07 10.23
CA GLY A 775 -28.36 -34.42 9.94
C GLY A 775 -28.01 -35.46 11.01
N GLU A 776 -27.14 -35.13 11.98
CA GLU A 776 -26.83 -36.02 13.09
C GLU A 776 -27.97 -36.08 14.12
N PRO A 777 -28.08 -37.16 14.93
CA PRO A 777 -29.00 -37.18 16.06
C PRO A 777 -28.70 -36.06 17.06
N ALA A 778 -29.72 -35.28 17.42
CA ALA A 778 -29.60 -34.17 18.35
C ALA A 778 -29.56 -34.63 19.83
N GLU A 779 -30.19 -35.77 20.14
CA GLU A 779 -30.35 -36.31 21.49
C GLU A 779 -29.01 -36.80 22.07
N GLY A 780 -28.70 -36.41 23.30
CA GLY A 780 -27.56 -36.93 24.06
C GLY A 780 -26.62 -35.87 24.61
N ASP A 781 -25.40 -36.30 24.95
CA ASP A 781 -24.39 -35.45 25.58
C ASP A 781 -23.57 -34.68 24.53
N TRP A 782 -23.74 -33.36 24.53
CA TRP A 782 -22.91 -32.42 23.79
C TRP A 782 -21.77 -31.94 24.68
N LYS A 783 -20.53 -32.07 24.22
CA LYS A 783 -19.34 -31.88 25.04
C LYS A 783 -18.45 -30.77 24.51
N LEU A 784 -18.29 -29.70 25.27
CA LEU A 784 -17.28 -28.67 25.04
C LEU A 784 -15.99 -29.07 25.76
N THR A 785 -14.93 -29.32 25.01
CA THR A 785 -13.61 -29.62 25.58
C THR A 785 -12.67 -28.45 25.33
N VAL A 786 -12.06 -27.96 26.41
CA VAL A 786 -10.99 -26.95 26.38
C VAL A 786 -9.68 -27.66 26.72
N ILE A 787 -8.66 -27.45 25.90
CA ILE A 787 -7.30 -27.95 26.11
C ILE A 787 -6.41 -26.75 26.39
N ASP A 788 -5.72 -26.81 27.51
CA ASP A 788 -4.57 -25.98 27.83
C ASP A 788 -3.28 -26.70 27.43
N HIS A 789 -2.54 -26.09 26.51
CA HIS A 789 -1.32 -26.65 25.94
C HIS A 789 -0.09 -26.44 26.82
N PHE A 790 -0.12 -25.60 27.86
CA PHE A 790 1.05 -25.24 28.67
C PHE A 790 0.76 -25.15 30.18
N ASP A 791 1.60 -25.76 31.01
CA ASP A 791 1.29 -26.06 32.41
C ASP A 791 1.74 -25.02 33.45
N GLN A 792 1.47 -23.74 33.22
CA GLN A 792 1.98 -22.66 34.09
C GLN A 792 0.92 -21.76 34.68
N ASP A 793 -0.29 -21.84 34.16
CA ASP A 793 -1.36 -20.95 34.49
C ASP A 793 -2.68 -21.70 34.30
N GLY A 794 -3.77 -21.19 34.84
CA GLY A 794 -4.97 -22.00 34.98
C GLY A 794 -6.21 -21.14 35.06
N GLY A 795 -7.34 -21.82 35.21
CA GLY A 795 -8.60 -21.15 35.02
C GLY A 795 -9.80 -22.04 35.26
N GLN A 796 -10.90 -21.69 34.62
CA GLN A 796 -12.13 -22.46 34.65
C GLN A 796 -13.05 -22.09 33.49
N ILE A 797 -13.86 -23.06 33.06
CA ILE A 797 -15.04 -22.81 32.24
C ILE A 797 -16.14 -22.33 33.20
N ASN A 798 -16.53 -21.07 33.10
CA ASN A 798 -17.58 -20.46 33.92
C ASN A 798 -18.97 -20.79 33.38
N GLY A 799 -19.14 -20.87 32.06
CA GLY A 799 -20.40 -21.15 31.41
C GLY A 799 -20.27 -21.22 29.90
N TRP A 800 -21.28 -21.81 29.26
CA TRP A 800 -21.50 -21.78 27.82
C TRP A 800 -22.94 -22.20 27.55
N GLU A 801 -23.45 -21.87 26.38
CA GLU A 801 -24.81 -22.15 25.95
C GLU A 801 -24.78 -22.77 24.56
N LEU A 802 -25.55 -23.84 24.38
CA LEU A 802 -25.74 -24.51 23.11
C LEU A 802 -27.13 -24.18 22.59
N GLU A 803 -27.20 -23.47 21.47
CA GLU A 803 -28.43 -23.28 20.71
C GLU A 803 -28.48 -24.33 19.59
N LEU A 804 -29.46 -25.23 19.68
CA LEU A 804 -29.60 -26.37 18.78
C LEU A 804 -30.94 -26.31 18.05
N CYS A 805 -30.88 -26.18 16.73
CA CYS A 805 -32.03 -26.28 15.85
C CYS A 805 -32.17 -27.72 15.35
N THR A 806 -33.37 -28.30 15.41
CA THR A 806 -33.65 -29.69 15.02
C THR A 806 -34.83 -29.80 14.09
N THR A 807 -34.84 -30.80 13.20
CA THR A 807 -36.04 -31.12 12.42
C THR A 807 -37.14 -31.70 13.32
N PRO A 808 -38.43 -31.45 13.03
CA PRO A 808 -39.54 -32.01 13.76
C PRO A 808 -39.44 -33.53 13.95
N PRO A 809 -39.53 -34.03 15.18
CA PRO A 809 -39.70 -35.46 15.40
C PRO A 809 -41.10 -35.93 14.96
N GLU A 810 -41.20 -37.10 14.35
CA GLU A 810 -42.47 -37.74 13.96
C GLU A 810 -43.19 -38.38 15.16
N VAL A 811 -43.45 -37.60 16.22
CA VAL A 811 -44.06 -38.10 17.48
C VAL A 811 -45.37 -37.37 17.81
N ALA A 812 -46.22 -38.02 18.61
CA ALA A 812 -47.51 -37.49 19.06
C ALA A 812 -47.36 -36.49 20.22
N GLN A 813 -46.68 -35.37 19.96
CA GLN A 813 -46.40 -34.32 20.96
C GLN A 813 -46.73 -32.92 20.41
N LEU A 814 -46.92 -31.97 21.32
CA LEU A 814 -47.05 -30.55 20.99
C LEU A 814 -45.69 -29.89 21.14
N PHE A 815 -45.33 -29.03 20.20
CA PHE A 815 -44.06 -28.31 20.22
C PHE A 815 -44.31 -26.80 20.13
N PRO A 816 -43.94 -26.00 21.15
CA PRO A 816 -43.94 -24.55 21.05
C PRO A 816 -42.89 -24.09 20.01
N MET A 817 -43.16 -23.02 19.27
CA MET A 817 -42.25 -22.51 18.23
C MET A 817 -41.59 -21.17 18.60
N GLN A 818 -41.76 -20.69 19.82
CA GLN A 818 -41.19 -19.45 20.33
C GLN A 818 -40.66 -19.70 21.73
N ASP A 819 -39.49 -19.16 22.04
CA ASP A 819 -38.89 -19.18 23.39
C ASP A 819 -39.18 -17.90 24.18
N GLU A 820 -39.44 -16.78 23.49
CA GLU A 820 -39.83 -15.51 24.12
C GLU A 820 -41.35 -15.45 24.33
N HIS A 821 -41.73 -15.31 25.59
CA HIS A 821 -43.12 -15.32 26.02
C HIS A 821 -43.48 -14.01 26.71
N LEU A 822 -43.05 -12.89 26.14
CA LEU A 822 -43.42 -11.57 26.62
C LEU A 822 -44.63 -11.04 25.85
N ALA A 823 -45.59 -10.46 26.57
CA ALA A 823 -46.66 -9.67 26.01
C ALA A 823 -46.79 -8.34 26.74
N CYS A 824 -47.39 -7.37 26.06
CA CYS A 824 -47.58 -6.04 26.62
C CYS A 824 -49.03 -5.86 27.04
N ILE A 825 -49.24 -5.10 28.12
CA ILE A 825 -50.60 -4.69 28.51
C ILE A 825 -51.30 -4.07 27.28
N GLU A 826 -52.57 -4.41 27.09
CA GLU A 826 -53.44 -4.03 25.96
C GLU A 826 -53.10 -4.67 24.60
N ALA A 827 -51.93 -5.31 24.45
CA ALA A 827 -51.57 -6.04 23.25
C ALA A 827 -52.01 -7.52 23.33
N PRO A 828 -52.47 -8.11 22.21
CA PRO A 828 -52.75 -9.54 22.17
C PRO A 828 -51.45 -10.35 22.20
N TYR A 829 -51.39 -11.40 23.01
CA TYR A 829 -50.31 -12.38 22.97
C TYR A 829 -50.65 -13.47 21.96
N SER A 830 -49.69 -13.90 21.15
CA SER A 830 -49.87 -15.02 20.22
C SER A 830 -48.69 -15.97 20.29
N MET A 831 -48.98 -17.26 20.40
CA MET A 831 -48.00 -18.36 20.44
C MET A 831 -48.31 -19.34 19.31
N ARG A 832 -47.32 -19.64 18.46
CA ARG A 832 -47.42 -20.74 17.49
C ARG A 832 -47.00 -22.06 18.14
N ILE A 833 -47.80 -23.09 17.88
CA ILE A 833 -47.64 -24.45 18.38
C ILE A 833 -47.68 -25.39 17.18
N TYR A 834 -46.63 -26.18 16.98
CA TYR A 834 -46.66 -27.28 16.04
C TYR A 834 -47.29 -28.51 16.70
N VAL A 835 -48.26 -29.10 16.00
CA VAL A 835 -48.90 -30.34 16.41
C VAL A 835 -48.18 -31.48 15.70
N GLY A 836 -47.46 -32.33 16.45
CA GLY A 836 -46.64 -33.39 15.89
C GLY A 836 -47.39 -34.32 14.93
N SER A 837 -46.74 -34.78 13.88
CA SER A 837 -47.34 -35.68 12.87
C SER A 837 -47.67 -37.07 13.41
N GLY A 838 -47.13 -37.45 14.57
CA GLY A 838 -47.38 -38.76 15.19
C GLY A 838 -48.77 -38.92 15.82
N PHE A 839 -49.59 -37.86 15.93
CA PHE A 839 -50.98 -38.00 16.36
C PHE A 839 -51.82 -38.73 15.29
N PRO A 840 -52.62 -39.75 15.65
CA PRO A 840 -53.34 -40.58 14.67
C PRO A 840 -54.58 -39.90 14.04
N GLY A 841 -54.94 -38.70 14.50
CA GLY A 841 -56.13 -37.96 14.06
C GLY A 841 -56.20 -36.56 14.69
N PRO A 842 -57.27 -35.78 14.42
CA PRO A 842 -57.37 -34.39 14.88
C PRO A 842 -57.16 -34.22 16.40
N VAL A 843 -56.42 -33.19 16.80
CA VAL A 843 -55.95 -32.97 18.17
C VAL A 843 -56.74 -31.83 18.83
N ASN A 844 -57.49 -32.13 19.90
CA ASN A 844 -58.20 -31.12 20.67
C ASN A 844 -57.23 -30.39 21.60
N LEU A 845 -57.16 -29.06 21.48
CA LEU A 845 -56.26 -28.19 22.25
C LEU A 845 -57.01 -27.45 23.36
N GLN A 846 -56.38 -27.29 24.52
CA GLN A 846 -56.87 -26.45 25.63
C GLN A 846 -55.71 -25.71 26.30
N VAL A 847 -55.95 -24.50 26.80
CA VAL A 847 -54.99 -23.71 27.60
C VAL A 847 -55.56 -23.44 28.98
N ILE A 848 -54.72 -23.57 30.01
CA ILE A 848 -55.02 -23.27 31.41
C ILE A 848 -53.96 -22.29 31.92
N GLY A 849 -54.28 -21.40 32.86
CA GLY A 849 -53.30 -20.50 33.49
C GLY A 849 -53.18 -19.11 32.86
N ALA A 850 -54.02 -18.77 31.88
CA ALA A 850 -54.09 -17.43 31.29
C ALA A 850 -54.53 -16.36 32.33
N PRO A 851 -54.11 -15.08 32.18
CA PRO A 851 -54.45 -14.00 33.11
C PRO A 851 -55.96 -13.83 33.33
N SER A 852 -56.38 -13.49 34.55
CA SER A 852 -57.81 -13.29 34.84
C SER A 852 -58.38 -12.11 34.04
N GLY A 853 -59.49 -12.35 33.34
CA GLY A 853 -60.12 -11.35 32.47
C GLY A 853 -59.65 -11.39 31.01
N SER A 854 -58.64 -12.20 30.69
CA SER A 854 -58.18 -12.44 29.32
C SER A 854 -59.06 -13.46 28.58
N GLY A 855 -59.13 -13.33 27.25
CA GLY A 855 -59.78 -14.31 26.36
C GLY A 855 -58.73 -15.15 25.65
N SER A 856 -58.84 -16.49 25.70
CA SER A 856 -57.93 -17.39 24.98
C SER A 856 -58.64 -18.12 23.83
N SER A 857 -57.98 -18.23 22.68
CA SER A 857 -58.51 -18.92 21.50
C SER A 857 -57.41 -19.62 20.71
N PHE A 858 -57.77 -20.63 19.92
CA PHE A 858 -56.88 -21.28 18.97
C PHE A 858 -57.43 -21.05 17.56
N ASN A 859 -56.57 -20.68 16.61
CA ASN A 859 -57.00 -20.42 15.23
C ASN A 859 -57.52 -21.68 14.51
N ASN A 860 -57.12 -22.88 14.95
CA ASN A 860 -57.59 -24.17 14.45
C ASN A 860 -57.63 -25.20 15.57
N ASN A 861 -58.84 -25.61 15.98
CA ASN A 861 -59.06 -26.58 17.06
C ASN A 861 -60.39 -27.32 16.81
N PRO A 862 -60.40 -28.64 16.54
CA PRO A 862 -59.27 -29.57 16.61
C PRO A 862 -58.20 -29.32 15.54
N ALA A 863 -56.94 -29.41 15.94
CA ALA A 863 -55.78 -29.20 15.09
C ALA A 863 -55.49 -30.42 14.20
N ILE A 864 -54.89 -30.19 13.03
CA ILE A 864 -54.46 -31.27 12.12
C ILE A 864 -53.05 -31.73 12.54
N PRO A 865 -52.77 -33.04 12.69
CA PRO A 865 -51.40 -33.54 12.91
C PRO A 865 -50.45 -33.07 11.79
N GLY A 866 -49.25 -32.65 12.16
CA GLY A 866 -48.26 -32.06 11.25
C GLY A 866 -48.53 -30.61 10.86
N SER A 867 -49.45 -29.91 11.54
CA SER A 867 -49.79 -28.50 11.24
C SER A 867 -49.45 -27.56 12.40
N PHE A 868 -49.46 -26.26 12.11
CA PHE A 868 -49.33 -25.21 13.12
C PHE A 868 -50.70 -24.73 13.58
N VAL A 869 -50.81 -24.46 14.87
CA VAL A 869 -51.91 -23.75 15.50
C VAL A 869 -51.37 -22.55 16.25
N THR A 870 -52.06 -21.42 16.18
CA THR A 870 -51.77 -20.23 16.98
C THR A 870 -52.73 -20.18 18.15
N LEU A 871 -52.20 -20.18 19.36
CA LEU A 871 -52.89 -19.75 20.59
C LEU A 871 -52.84 -18.23 20.66
N THR A 872 -53.98 -17.57 20.85
CA THR A 872 -54.09 -16.13 21.05
C THR A 872 -54.70 -15.84 22.43
N ILE A 873 -54.09 -14.95 23.20
CA ILE A 873 -54.59 -14.47 24.49
C ILE A 873 -54.76 -12.95 24.42
N ASP A 874 -56.01 -12.49 24.45
CA ASP A 874 -56.39 -11.07 24.35
C ASP A 874 -56.82 -10.50 25.70
N GLY A 875 -56.84 -9.16 25.81
CA GLY A 875 -57.36 -8.49 27.02
C GLY A 875 -56.40 -8.52 28.20
N LEU A 876 -55.09 -8.51 27.94
CA LEU A 876 -54.05 -8.46 28.96
C LEU A 876 -54.07 -7.09 29.67
N SER A 877 -54.38 -7.05 30.96
CA SER A 877 -54.57 -5.80 31.71
C SER A 877 -53.62 -5.61 32.89
N GLN A 878 -52.82 -6.62 33.22
CA GLN A 878 -51.96 -6.61 34.41
C GLN A 878 -50.60 -7.23 34.09
N SER A 879 -49.53 -6.57 34.52
CA SER A 879 -48.18 -7.12 34.43
C SER A 879 -47.94 -8.25 35.43
N GLY A 880 -47.12 -9.23 35.05
CA GLY A 880 -46.80 -10.38 35.88
C GLY A 880 -46.45 -11.61 35.04
N TYR A 881 -46.04 -12.68 35.73
CA TYR A 881 -45.70 -13.97 35.11
C TYR A 881 -46.84 -14.98 35.28
N TYR A 882 -47.27 -15.59 34.17
CA TYR A 882 -48.42 -16.48 34.09
C TYR A 882 -48.03 -17.84 33.50
N PRO A 883 -47.99 -18.93 34.28
CA PRO A 883 -47.65 -20.26 33.78
C PRO A 883 -48.84 -20.88 33.03
N LEU A 884 -48.77 -20.86 31.71
CA LEU A 884 -49.72 -21.50 30.81
C LEU A 884 -49.46 -23.01 30.75
N ILE A 885 -50.52 -23.81 30.78
CA ILE A 885 -50.50 -25.25 30.51
C ILE A 885 -51.35 -25.49 29.27
N ILE A 886 -50.72 -25.87 28.16
CA ILE A 886 -51.40 -26.22 26.92
C ILE A 886 -51.46 -27.74 26.80
N THR A 887 -52.66 -28.29 26.63
CA THR A 887 -52.89 -29.73 26.47
C THR A 887 -53.39 -30.04 25.06
N GLY A 888 -53.00 -31.20 24.54
CA GLY A 888 -53.44 -31.73 23.24
C GLY A 888 -53.89 -33.18 23.38
N THR A 889 -55.11 -33.49 22.93
CA THR A 889 -55.69 -34.84 23.06
C THR A 889 -56.22 -35.36 21.73
N SER A 890 -55.79 -36.56 21.33
CA SER A 890 -56.29 -37.30 20.15
C SER A 890 -56.44 -38.79 20.47
N GLY A 891 -57.68 -39.22 20.74
CA GLY A 891 -57.95 -40.58 21.20
C GLY A 891 -57.25 -40.89 22.54
N PRO A 892 -56.42 -41.96 22.64
CA PRO A 892 -55.66 -42.26 23.86
C PRO A 892 -54.37 -41.43 24.02
N TYR A 893 -53.97 -40.66 23.00
CA TYR A 893 -52.76 -39.85 23.04
C TYR A 893 -53.05 -38.51 23.71
N PHE A 894 -52.26 -38.21 24.74
CA PHE A 894 -52.31 -36.96 25.50
C PHE A 894 -50.90 -36.42 25.65
N HIS A 895 -50.73 -35.14 25.36
CA HIS A 895 -49.50 -34.41 25.62
C HIS A 895 -49.84 -33.04 26.20
N PHE A 896 -48.94 -32.50 27.02
CA PHE A 896 -49.04 -31.13 27.49
C PHE A 896 -47.68 -30.45 27.42
N ILE A 897 -47.70 -29.14 27.20
CA ILE A 897 -46.54 -28.26 27.32
C ILE A 897 -46.85 -27.19 28.35
N GLN A 898 -45.83 -26.76 29.09
CA GLN A 898 -45.94 -25.64 30.03
C GLN A 898 -45.15 -24.47 29.46
N GLN A 899 -45.75 -23.28 29.46
CA GLN A 899 -45.14 -22.07 28.93
C GLN A 899 -45.41 -20.87 29.81
N GLY A 900 -44.38 -20.10 30.14
CA GLY A 900 -44.53 -18.94 31.02
C GLY A 900 -44.80 -17.67 30.24
N LEU A 901 -46.00 -17.10 30.31
CA LEU A 901 -46.31 -15.79 29.73
C LEU A 901 -45.94 -14.68 30.70
N GLU A 902 -44.92 -13.89 30.40
CA GLU A 902 -44.63 -12.63 31.07
C GLU A 902 -45.42 -11.50 30.43
N VAL A 903 -46.22 -10.78 31.22
CA VAL A 903 -46.91 -9.57 30.77
C VAL A 903 -46.18 -8.37 31.36
N SER A 904 -45.74 -7.44 30.52
CA SER A 904 -45.03 -6.23 30.93
C SER A 904 -45.75 -4.97 30.44
N SER A 905 -45.33 -3.82 30.97
CA SER A 905 -45.82 -2.51 30.58
C SER A 905 -44.74 -1.73 29.84
N LEU A 906 -45.15 -0.77 29.00
CA LEU A 906 -44.23 0.17 28.37
C LEU A 906 -43.42 0.90 29.46
N ALA A 907 -42.08 0.94 29.31
CA ALA A 907 -41.21 1.64 30.24
C ALA A 907 -41.59 3.14 30.32
N PRO A 908 -41.58 3.77 31.51
CA PRO A 908 -41.84 5.20 31.62
C PRO A 908 -40.69 6.01 30.98
N PRO A 909 -40.93 7.26 30.56
CA PRO A 909 -39.91 8.07 29.90
C PRO A 909 -38.81 8.52 30.88
N PRO A 910 -37.54 8.55 30.47
CA PRO A 910 -36.45 9.02 31.33
C PRO A 910 -36.44 10.55 31.42
N ALA A 911 -36.01 11.10 32.55
CA ALA A 911 -35.81 12.54 32.73
C ALA A 911 -34.35 12.92 32.39
N LEU A 912 -34.18 13.95 31.55
CA LEU A 912 -32.88 14.44 31.11
C LEU A 912 -32.18 15.19 32.25
N LEU A 913 -30.87 14.96 32.44
CA LEU A 913 -30.08 15.56 33.52
C LEU A 913 -29.00 16.49 32.98
N SER A 914 -28.09 16.00 32.12
CA SER A 914 -26.97 16.81 31.59
C SER A 914 -26.61 16.43 30.16
N PRO A 915 -26.17 17.35 29.28
CA PRO A 915 -26.07 18.79 29.46
C PRO A 915 -27.42 19.45 29.78
N ASP A 916 -27.43 20.39 30.73
CA ASP A 916 -28.65 21.06 31.20
C ASP A 916 -29.34 21.82 30.05
N ASP A 917 -30.66 21.98 30.11
CA ASP A 917 -31.41 22.72 29.09
C ASP A 917 -30.94 24.19 28.98
N GLU A 918 -30.72 24.63 27.75
CA GLU A 918 -30.22 25.95 27.37
C GLU A 918 -28.81 26.28 27.93
N SER A 919 -27.98 25.26 28.20
CA SER A 919 -26.63 25.45 28.78
C SER A 919 -25.50 25.47 27.73
N PRO A 920 -24.44 26.27 27.96
CA PRO A 920 -23.21 26.18 27.17
C PRO A 920 -22.34 25.01 27.67
N VAL A 921 -21.82 24.22 26.72
CA VAL A 921 -20.88 23.12 26.97
C VAL A 921 -19.51 23.48 26.39
N PHE A 922 -18.48 23.30 27.22
CA PHE A 922 -17.08 23.67 26.91
C PHE A 922 -16.17 22.46 26.69
N GLU A 923 -16.76 21.27 26.55
CA GLU A 923 -16.07 20.00 26.34
C GLU A 923 -16.30 19.51 24.91
N ASP A 924 -15.23 19.08 24.22
CA ASP A 924 -15.32 18.56 22.85
C ASP A 924 -16.04 17.19 22.77
N TYR A 925 -16.22 16.52 23.91
CA TYR A 925 -16.86 15.20 24.06
C TYR A 925 -17.88 15.23 25.20
N PRO A 926 -19.04 15.90 25.02
CA PRO A 926 -20.04 16.01 26.07
C PRO A 926 -20.51 14.64 26.57
N THR A 927 -20.71 14.52 27.89
CA THR A 927 -21.36 13.37 28.50
C THR A 927 -22.84 13.68 28.75
N PHE A 928 -23.71 12.86 28.17
CA PHE A 928 -25.15 12.91 28.33
C PHE A 928 -25.57 12.02 29.48
N THR A 929 -26.41 12.51 30.40
CA THR A 929 -26.92 11.75 31.54
C THR A 929 -28.42 11.95 31.72
N TRP A 930 -29.13 10.90 32.16
CA TRP A 930 -30.57 10.91 32.41
C TRP A 930 -30.91 10.01 33.61
N THR A 931 -32.16 10.04 34.09
CA THR A 931 -32.58 9.19 35.20
C THR A 931 -32.68 7.72 34.77
N PRO A 932 -32.21 6.77 35.60
CA PRO A 932 -32.44 5.34 35.34
C PRO A 932 -33.93 5.02 35.37
N VAL A 933 -34.35 4.09 34.50
CA VAL A 933 -35.71 3.56 34.40
C VAL A 933 -35.61 2.06 34.60
N ALA A 934 -36.23 1.53 35.65
CA ALA A 934 -36.05 0.13 36.05
C ALA A 934 -36.66 -0.86 35.05
N GLU A 935 -37.73 -0.46 34.38
CA GLU A 935 -38.45 -1.25 33.38
C GLU A 935 -37.86 -1.13 31.97
N ALA A 936 -36.77 -0.35 31.78
CA ALA A 936 -36.11 -0.16 30.49
C ALA A 936 -34.93 -1.11 30.33
N ASP A 937 -34.91 -1.88 29.24
CA ASP A 937 -33.78 -2.74 28.89
C ASP A 937 -32.63 -1.92 28.30
N THR A 938 -32.97 -0.89 27.51
CA THR A 938 -32.01 0.02 26.89
C THR A 938 -32.56 1.44 26.78
N PHE A 939 -31.68 2.39 26.48
CA PHE A 939 -32.00 3.78 26.18
C PHE A 939 -31.52 4.11 24.77
N ILE A 940 -32.26 4.96 24.07
CA ILE A 940 -31.88 5.50 22.77
C ILE A 940 -31.66 7.00 22.93
N LEU A 941 -30.41 7.44 22.86
CA LEU A 941 -30.01 8.84 22.79
C LEU A 941 -30.07 9.32 21.35
N GLN A 942 -30.68 10.48 21.11
CA GLN A 942 -30.59 11.20 19.84
C GLN A 942 -30.09 12.63 20.05
N ILE A 943 -29.20 13.06 19.15
CA ILE A 943 -28.67 14.43 19.07
C ILE A 943 -28.95 14.94 17.66
N ALA A 944 -29.52 16.14 17.53
CA ALA A 944 -29.90 16.75 16.26
C ALA A 944 -29.47 18.22 16.18
N THR A 945 -29.38 18.74 14.95
CA THR A 945 -29.13 20.18 14.69
C THR A 945 -30.42 21.00 14.59
N ASP A 946 -31.58 20.34 14.61
CA ASP A 946 -32.89 20.97 14.54
C ASP A 946 -33.83 20.43 15.64
N PRO A 947 -34.78 21.24 16.12
CA PRO A 947 -35.71 20.84 17.17
C PRO A 947 -36.74 19.79 16.75
N ALA A 948 -36.92 19.55 15.43
CA ALA A 948 -37.84 18.55 14.92
C ALA A 948 -37.17 17.17 14.71
N PHE A 949 -35.89 17.04 15.10
CA PHE A 949 -35.08 15.82 14.96
C PHE A 949 -35.10 15.25 13.53
N GLN A 950 -35.12 16.13 12.51
CA GLN A 950 -35.03 15.74 11.08
C GLN A 950 -33.58 15.57 10.61
N ALA A 951 -32.66 16.32 11.20
CA ALA A 951 -31.23 16.32 10.95
C ALA A 951 -30.48 15.74 12.15
N ILE A 952 -30.61 14.42 12.32
CA ILE A 952 -29.93 13.65 13.36
C ILE A 952 -28.42 13.62 13.11
N VAL A 953 -27.66 13.98 14.13
CA VAL A 953 -26.19 13.98 14.16
C VAL A 953 -25.67 12.69 14.77
N LYS A 954 -26.32 12.22 15.85
CA LYS A 954 -25.96 10.97 16.52
C LYS A 954 -27.21 10.27 17.00
N THR A 955 -27.23 8.94 16.81
CA THR A 955 -28.10 8.02 17.55
C THR A 955 -27.20 7.02 18.28
N ALA A 956 -27.47 6.76 19.56
CA ALA A 956 -26.76 5.76 20.34
C ALA A 956 -27.76 4.93 21.17
N ARG A 957 -27.62 3.61 21.17
CA ARG A 957 -28.39 2.71 22.03
C ARG A 957 -27.48 2.18 23.13
N VAL A 958 -27.87 2.38 24.39
CA VAL A 958 -27.04 2.05 25.57
C VAL A 958 -27.85 1.39 26.67
N ALA A 959 -27.24 0.53 27.48
CA ALA A 959 -27.88 -0.07 28.65
C ALA A 959 -27.74 0.80 29.93
N THR A 960 -26.81 1.76 29.92
CA THR A 960 -26.52 2.64 31.06
C THR A 960 -27.27 3.98 30.95
N PRO A 961 -27.58 4.66 32.06
CA PRO A 961 -28.27 5.94 32.06
C PRO A 961 -27.36 7.14 31.71
N TYR A 962 -26.31 6.89 30.92
CA TYR A 962 -25.36 7.88 30.46
C TYR A 962 -24.67 7.45 29.16
N TYR A 963 -24.15 8.43 28.42
CA TYR A 963 -23.34 8.22 27.21
C TYR A 963 -22.34 9.37 27.03
N THR A 964 -21.06 9.05 26.84
CA THR A 964 -20.02 10.02 26.47
C THR A 964 -19.80 9.96 24.97
N LEU A 965 -19.80 11.13 24.32
CA LEU A 965 -19.63 11.20 22.88
C LEU A 965 -18.24 10.69 22.45
N ASP A 966 -18.22 9.96 21.34
CA ASP A 966 -17.06 9.28 20.75
C ASP A 966 -16.42 10.06 19.59
N SER A 967 -17.02 11.18 19.19
CA SER A 967 -16.54 12.05 18.11
C SER A 967 -16.92 13.50 18.40
N PRO A 968 -16.06 14.48 18.08
CA PRO A 968 -16.33 15.87 18.42
C PRO A 968 -17.48 16.44 17.58
N LEU A 969 -18.29 17.29 18.20
CA LEU A 969 -19.32 18.08 17.53
C LEU A 969 -18.73 19.39 16.98
N SER A 970 -19.19 19.84 15.81
CA SER A 970 -18.58 20.95 15.05
C SER A 970 -19.53 22.11 14.77
N GLY A 971 -20.57 22.28 15.59
CA GLY A 971 -21.68 23.23 15.36
C GLY A 971 -22.01 24.04 16.62
N ASN A 972 -22.87 25.06 16.49
CA ASN A 972 -23.09 26.03 17.56
C ASN A 972 -24.22 25.67 18.52
N VAL A 973 -25.28 24.97 18.09
CA VAL A 973 -26.45 24.63 18.90
C VAL A 973 -26.95 23.23 18.54
N TYR A 974 -27.28 22.43 19.54
CA TYR A 974 -27.79 21.06 19.40
C TYR A 974 -29.01 20.82 20.29
N PHE A 975 -29.84 19.89 19.85
CA PHE A 975 -31.00 19.38 20.56
C PHE A 975 -30.77 17.92 20.90
N TRP A 976 -31.08 17.49 22.12
CA TRP A 976 -30.92 16.10 22.51
C TRP A 976 -32.12 15.58 23.31
N ARG A 977 -32.41 14.30 23.11
CA ARG A 977 -33.49 13.57 23.79
C ARG A 977 -33.10 12.12 24.03
N VAL A 978 -33.80 11.48 24.96
CA VAL A 978 -33.57 10.07 25.30
C VAL A 978 -34.91 9.33 25.33
N MET A 979 -34.99 8.18 24.68
CA MET A 979 -36.13 7.28 24.80
C MET A 979 -35.75 6.11 25.69
N SER A 980 -36.59 5.76 26.67
CA SER A 980 -36.51 4.43 27.30
C SER A 980 -37.07 3.41 26.31
N ALA A 981 -36.46 2.24 26.27
CA ALA A 981 -36.87 1.16 25.40
C ALA A 981 -36.89 -0.14 26.20
N ASN A 982 -38.02 -0.81 26.18
CA ASN A 982 -38.12 -2.22 26.55
C ASN A 982 -38.84 -2.98 25.44
N ALA A 983 -39.02 -4.27 25.62
CA ALA A 983 -39.71 -5.10 24.64
C ALA A 983 -41.19 -4.68 24.38
N CYS A 984 -41.79 -3.81 25.21
CA CYS A 984 -43.11 -3.23 24.98
C CYS A 984 -43.14 -1.92 24.20
N GLY A 985 -41.98 -1.42 23.79
CA GLY A 985 -41.86 -0.27 22.91
C GLY A 985 -40.95 0.81 23.48
N ILE A 986 -41.02 1.97 22.85
CA ILE A 986 -40.22 3.14 23.20
C ILE A 986 -41.09 4.21 23.83
N ASN A 987 -40.57 4.85 24.86
CA ASN A 987 -41.21 5.99 25.50
C ASN A 987 -40.24 7.16 25.57
N GLU A 988 -40.58 8.22 24.85
CA GLU A 988 -39.71 9.38 24.67
C GLU A 988 -39.69 10.26 25.92
N SER A 989 -38.51 10.69 26.36
CA SER A 989 -38.37 11.81 27.30
C SER A 989 -39.21 13.00 26.83
N GLY A 990 -39.83 13.74 27.75
CA GLY A 990 -40.73 14.86 27.42
C GLY A 990 -40.12 15.95 26.52
N LYS A 991 -39.72 17.10 27.08
CA LYS A 991 -39.09 18.17 26.28
C LYS A 991 -37.63 17.79 25.99
N ALA A 992 -37.22 17.85 24.72
CA ALA A 992 -35.80 17.77 24.35
C ALA A 992 -35.01 18.94 24.96
N PHE A 993 -33.81 18.66 25.47
CA PHE A 993 -32.92 19.69 26.02
C PHE A 993 -32.06 20.29 24.90
N ILE A 994 -31.76 21.58 25.03
CA ILE A 994 -30.95 22.36 24.09
C ILE A 994 -29.58 22.65 24.73
N PHE A 995 -28.48 22.57 23.98
CA PHE A 995 -27.18 23.06 24.44
C PHE A 995 -26.39 23.72 23.31
N SER A 996 -25.47 24.63 23.64
CA SER A 996 -24.54 25.25 22.70
C SER A 996 -23.11 24.82 22.96
N LEU A 997 -22.30 24.65 21.91
CA LEU A 997 -20.86 24.45 22.05
C LEU A 997 -20.16 25.79 21.97
N GLU A 998 -19.54 26.20 23.06
CA GLU A 998 -18.78 27.45 23.12
C GLU A 998 -17.30 27.14 22.90
N GLY A 999 -16.79 27.48 21.73
CA GLY A 999 -15.36 27.39 21.42
C GLY A 999 -14.55 28.33 22.31
N THR A 1000 -13.44 27.85 22.87
CA THR A 1000 -12.49 28.71 23.59
C THR A 1000 -11.82 29.64 22.57
N THR A 1001 -12.27 30.90 22.47
CA THR A 1001 -11.55 31.92 21.70
C THR A 1001 -10.15 32.10 22.30
N VAL A 1002 -9.12 31.74 21.54
CA VAL A 1002 -7.72 32.03 21.83
C VAL A 1002 -7.52 33.55 21.72
N GLY A 1003 -7.65 34.24 22.85
CA GLY A 1003 -7.40 35.67 22.97
C GLY A 1003 -6.89 35.98 24.38
N ALA A 1004 -5.57 36.03 24.55
CA ALA A 1004 -4.93 36.34 25.81
C ALA A 1004 -5.25 37.78 26.27
N GLN A 1005 -5.85 37.93 27.45
CA GLN A 1005 -5.66 39.11 28.29
C GLN A 1005 -4.81 38.70 29.49
N ALA A 1006 -3.61 39.26 29.62
CA ALA A 1006 -2.78 39.07 30.80
C ALA A 1006 -3.53 39.65 32.03
N PRO A 1007 -3.62 38.92 33.16
CA PRO A 1007 -4.27 39.45 34.34
C PRO A 1007 -3.53 40.69 34.84
N SER A 1008 -4.30 41.70 35.26
CA SER A 1008 -3.81 42.92 35.90
C SER A 1008 -2.94 42.62 37.13
N ALA A 1009 -1.92 43.45 37.35
CA ALA A 1009 -0.94 43.26 38.43
C ALA A 1009 -1.60 43.02 39.80
N GLY A 1010 -1.38 41.85 40.39
CA GLY A 1010 -1.89 41.46 41.71
C GLY A 1010 -2.97 40.37 41.74
N GLN A 1011 -3.32 39.75 40.60
CA GLN A 1011 -4.18 38.56 40.53
C GLN A 1011 -3.49 37.45 39.72
N GLU A 1012 -2.96 36.42 40.38
CA GLU A 1012 -2.23 35.34 39.68
C GLU A 1012 -2.50 33.94 40.27
N TRP A 1013 -2.37 32.92 39.43
CA TRP A 1013 -2.28 31.53 39.88
C TRP A 1013 -0.83 31.21 40.28
N ARG A 1014 -0.65 30.78 41.53
CA ARG A 1014 0.62 30.31 42.08
C ARG A 1014 0.66 28.80 42.07
N VAL A 1015 1.74 28.23 41.56
CA VAL A 1015 1.99 26.79 41.48
C VAL A 1015 3.32 26.50 42.16
N PHE A 1016 3.31 25.79 43.29
CA PHE A 1016 4.48 25.60 44.16
C PHE A 1016 4.36 24.33 45.04
N PRO A 1017 5.45 23.76 45.57
CA PRO A 1017 6.85 24.08 45.27
C PRO A 1017 7.23 23.67 43.84
N ASN A 1018 8.28 24.29 43.30
CA ASN A 1018 8.87 23.90 42.02
C ASN A 1018 10.41 24.00 42.16
N PRO A 1019 11.13 22.87 42.30
CA PRO A 1019 10.68 21.49 42.10
C PRO A 1019 9.68 20.99 43.15
N ALA A 1020 8.76 20.09 42.74
CA ALA A 1020 7.78 19.43 43.59
C ALA A 1020 8.22 18.03 43.96
N ASP A 1021 8.17 17.69 45.25
CA ASP A 1021 8.46 16.36 45.80
C ASP A 1021 7.21 15.91 46.57
N GLY A 1022 6.52 14.91 46.04
CA GLY A 1022 5.24 14.39 46.53
C GLY A 1022 4.00 15.22 46.20
N TRP A 1023 4.01 16.54 46.42
CA TRP A 1023 2.81 17.39 46.28
C TRP A 1023 3.06 18.70 45.52
N LEU A 1024 2.06 19.15 44.78
CA LEU A 1024 2.01 20.43 44.06
C LEU A 1024 0.78 21.23 44.48
N HIS A 1025 0.99 22.40 45.10
CA HIS A 1025 -0.07 23.32 45.50
C HIS A 1025 -0.34 24.34 44.40
N ILE A 1026 -1.63 24.51 44.09
CA ILE A 1026 -2.11 25.48 43.11
C ILE A 1026 -3.07 26.41 43.83
N GLN A 1027 -2.76 27.70 43.87
CA GLN A 1027 -3.49 28.68 44.67
C GLN A 1027 -3.77 29.95 43.89
N TRP A 1028 -4.99 30.47 44.03
CA TRP A 1028 -5.38 31.79 43.51
C TRP A 1028 -4.91 32.90 44.45
N ALA A 1029 -4.05 33.79 43.95
CA ALA A 1029 -3.56 34.96 44.67
C ALA A 1029 -4.18 36.24 44.09
N GLY A 1030 -5.50 36.38 44.20
CA GLY A 1030 -6.26 37.57 43.80
C GLY A 1030 -7.40 37.91 44.76
N ALA A 1031 -7.87 39.16 44.75
CA ALA A 1031 -9.03 39.57 45.55
C ALA A 1031 -10.33 38.97 44.98
N GLY A 1032 -11.05 38.18 45.79
CA GLY A 1032 -12.29 37.48 45.43
C GLY A 1032 -12.13 35.96 45.30
N ALA A 1033 -13.25 35.23 45.27
CA ALA A 1033 -13.23 33.79 44.99
C ALA A 1033 -12.88 33.57 43.51
N ALA A 1034 -11.96 32.64 43.24
CA ALA A 1034 -11.66 32.18 41.89
C ALA A 1034 -12.86 31.44 41.29
N GLU A 1035 -13.01 31.51 39.98
CA GLU A 1035 -13.99 30.68 39.26
C GLU A 1035 -13.58 29.20 39.29
N LYS A 1036 -14.56 28.31 39.05
CA LYS A 1036 -14.30 26.88 38.88
C LYS A 1036 -13.26 26.69 37.79
N THR A 1037 -12.11 26.14 38.18
CA THR A 1037 -10.92 26.04 37.34
C THR A 1037 -10.53 24.58 37.21
N THR A 1038 -10.17 24.16 36.01
CA THR A 1038 -9.66 22.82 35.75
C THR A 1038 -8.14 22.88 35.66
N VAL A 1039 -7.44 22.02 36.39
CA VAL A 1039 -6.03 21.75 36.19
C VAL A 1039 -5.84 20.50 35.34
N GLU A 1040 -4.89 20.56 34.42
CA GLU A 1040 -4.37 19.42 33.69
C GLU A 1040 -2.84 19.39 33.84
N LEU A 1041 -2.28 18.26 34.24
CA LEU A 1041 -0.84 18.03 34.29
C LEU A 1041 -0.42 17.19 33.08
N PHE A 1042 0.36 17.76 32.18
CA PHE A 1042 0.88 17.11 30.99
C PHE A 1042 2.32 16.65 31.18
N SER A 1043 2.65 15.47 30.64
CA SER A 1043 4.05 15.10 30.40
C SER A 1043 4.63 15.92 29.24
N ILE A 1044 5.97 15.96 29.10
CA ILE A 1044 6.61 16.60 27.94
C ILE A 1044 6.17 16.01 26.58
N ALA A 1045 5.62 14.79 26.56
CA ALA A 1045 5.10 14.15 25.35
C ALA A 1045 3.65 14.54 25.04
N GLY A 1046 3.05 15.46 25.80
CA GLY A 1046 1.69 15.97 25.56
C GLY A 1046 0.56 15.07 26.10
N LYS A 1047 0.88 14.02 26.88
CA LYS A 1047 -0.12 13.16 27.52
C LYS A 1047 -0.61 13.79 28.82
N VAL A 1048 -1.93 13.87 29.02
CA VAL A 1048 -2.55 14.26 30.30
C VAL A 1048 -2.30 13.14 31.32
N VAL A 1049 -1.64 13.48 32.42
CA VAL A 1049 -1.24 12.55 33.49
C VAL A 1049 -2.20 12.65 34.69
N ARG A 1050 -2.73 13.85 34.92
CA ARG A 1050 -3.76 14.15 35.92
C ARG A 1050 -4.67 15.26 35.41
N ARG A 1051 -5.95 15.20 35.77
CA ARG A 1051 -6.93 16.25 35.53
C ARG A 1051 -7.86 16.37 36.74
N GLU A 1052 -8.01 17.57 37.28
CA GLU A 1052 -8.90 17.84 38.41
C GLU A 1052 -9.58 19.21 38.27
N ALA A 1053 -10.80 19.36 38.80
CA ALA A 1053 -11.49 20.64 38.86
C ALA A 1053 -11.54 21.13 40.31
N PHE A 1054 -11.26 22.41 40.53
CA PHE A 1054 -11.17 22.99 41.86
C PHE A 1054 -11.62 24.45 41.88
N VAL A 1055 -11.80 24.99 43.08
CA VAL A 1055 -12.15 26.39 43.34
C VAL A 1055 -11.15 26.92 44.36
N ASN A 1056 -10.55 28.08 44.08
CA ASN A 1056 -9.52 28.75 44.88
C ASN A 1056 -8.18 28.02 45.00
N ASN A 1057 -8.15 26.83 45.60
CA ASN A 1057 -6.92 26.10 45.92
C ASN A 1057 -7.04 24.61 45.62
N LEU A 1058 -5.94 23.98 45.20
CA LEU A 1058 -5.81 22.54 45.02
C LEU A 1058 -4.45 22.06 45.51
N GLU A 1059 -4.44 20.89 46.16
CA GLU A 1059 -3.22 20.13 46.42
C GLU A 1059 -3.24 18.89 45.53
N LEU A 1060 -2.35 18.87 44.54
CA LEU A 1060 -2.26 17.79 43.56
C LEU A 1060 -1.09 16.88 43.92
N SER A 1061 -1.36 15.61 44.20
CA SER A 1061 -0.29 14.63 44.41
C SER A 1061 0.46 14.37 43.10
N VAL A 1062 1.79 14.45 43.18
CA VAL A 1062 2.73 14.04 42.11
C VAL A 1062 3.50 12.77 42.49
N GLU A 1063 3.13 12.10 43.59
CA GLU A 1063 3.70 10.82 43.97
C GLU A 1063 3.46 9.75 42.90
N GLY A 1064 4.50 8.97 42.60
CA GLY A 1064 4.47 7.92 41.58
C GLY A 1064 4.63 8.42 40.13
N LEU A 1065 4.76 9.74 39.91
CA LEU A 1065 5.14 10.27 38.60
C LEU A 1065 6.66 10.17 38.39
N PRO A 1066 7.14 9.80 37.18
CA PRO A 1066 8.57 9.82 36.89
C PRO A 1066 9.18 11.22 37.09
N ALA A 1067 10.37 11.29 37.68
CA ALA A 1067 11.11 12.55 37.82
C ALA A 1067 11.33 13.19 36.45
N GLY A 1068 11.03 14.48 36.33
CA GLY A 1068 11.05 15.15 35.02
C GLY A 1068 10.30 16.48 34.96
N VAL A 1069 10.23 17.04 33.75
CA VAL A 1069 9.51 18.29 33.48
C VAL A 1069 8.06 17.99 33.11
N TYR A 1070 7.13 18.73 33.71
CA TYR A 1070 5.71 18.66 33.42
C TYR A 1070 5.16 20.05 33.12
N VAL A 1071 4.01 20.08 32.44
CA VAL A 1071 3.29 21.31 32.11
C VAL A 1071 1.94 21.28 32.80
N VAL A 1072 1.72 22.21 33.72
CA VAL A 1072 0.44 22.46 34.37
C VAL A 1072 -0.33 23.46 33.53
N VAL A 1073 -1.53 23.08 33.11
CA VAL A 1073 -2.46 23.94 32.38
C VAL A 1073 -3.68 24.16 33.25
N LEU A 1074 -3.96 25.41 33.59
CA LEU A 1074 -5.15 25.83 34.32
C LEU A 1074 -6.11 26.48 33.33
N ARG A 1075 -7.38 26.07 33.35
CA ARG A 1075 -8.41 26.58 32.44
C ARG A 1075 -9.63 27.02 33.23
N ASN A 1076 -10.08 28.25 33.02
CA ASN A 1076 -11.35 28.77 33.50
C ASN A 1076 -11.93 29.78 32.49
N ARG A 1077 -13.06 30.45 32.81
CA ARG A 1077 -13.70 31.39 31.87
C ARG A 1077 -12.88 32.65 31.64
N GLN A 1078 -11.91 32.94 32.50
CA GLN A 1078 -10.99 34.08 32.39
C GLN A 1078 -9.77 33.78 31.52
N GLY A 1079 -9.53 32.51 31.17
CA GLY A 1079 -8.52 32.11 30.20
C GLY A 1079 -7.74 30.86 30.60
N VAL A 1080 -6.60 30.67 29.91
CA VAL A 1080 -5.70 29.53 30.10
C VAL A 1080 -4.38 30.03 30.69
N VAL A 1081 -3.97 29.45 31.81
CA VAL A 1081 -2.67 29.71 32.44
C VAL A 1081 -1.82 28.46 32.34
N VAL A 1082 -0.65 28.59 31.72
CA VAL A 1082 0.32 27.50 31.58
C VAL A 1082 1.51 27.74 32.50
N ARG A 1083 1.95 26.71 33.22
CA ARG A 1083 3.11 26.73 34.11
C ARG A 1083 3.95 25.48 33.90
N ARG A 1084 5.27 25.66 33.84
CA ARG A 1084 6.22 24.55 33.84
C ARG A 1084 6.56 24.18 35.28
N VAL A 1085 6.49 22.90 35.61
CA VAL A 1085 6.85 22.35 36.93
C VAL A 1085 7.86 21.22 36.75
N VAL A 1086 8.82 21.12 37.67
CA VAL A 1086 9.76 20.00 37.75
C VAL A 1086 9.31 19.11 38.90
N VAL A 1087 9.12 17.82 38.63
CA VAL A 1087 8.87 16.80 39.67
C VAL A 1087 10.21 16.12 39.98
N GLY A 1088 10.57 16.13 41.26
CA GLY A 1088 11.86 15.68 41.80
C GLY A 1088 12.04 14.18 41.87
#